data_AF-A0A8H7DGT6-F1
#
_entry.id   AF-A0A8H7DGT6-F1
#
_cell.length_a   1.000
_cell.length_b   1.000
_cell.length_c   1.000
_cell.angle_alpha   90.00
_cell.angle_beta   90.00
_cell.angle_gamma   90.00
#
_symmetry.space_group_name_H-M   'P 1'
#
loop_
_entity.id
_entity.type
_entity.pdbx_description
1 polymer ?
#
loop_
_entity_poly.entity_id
_entity_poly.type
_entity_poly.pdbx_seq_one_letter_code
_entity_poly.pdbx_strand_id
1 'polypeptide(L)'
;MHQSERSPIKVGILGATGTVGQRFITLLSVHPWFKIHVLGASARSAGKPYAQAVNWKQITYMPSAVKDLVVQECTPEAFAECAIVFSGLDADVAGDIETAFRSADLAVFSNAKNYRRDPHVPLIVPLVNPEHLSILPQQQAQHSPPLKKGFIVTNANCSTTAHVIPLAALEKEFGPIETLMVTTMQAISGAGYPGVPSLDIIDNVVPYISGEEEKIEWETRKILGGISESESGGLQEFDMHAQTPLSISASCNRVPVTVGHMMNVSVKFARRPPPSPQQVCEALQAYRSEAQLAGCPSAPLQTITVHEEQDRPQPRMDRAHQEGAGVNVGRVRQCPVLDIKFVVLADNVSIGAATSSIINAEFAVIKGVYFLPRPRDRYFIPMSDSALKASIFQRLHPRAYLERFVAEDVRPDGRVFDAWRDVSVNAPSRLPMALHLSVLGETTIVCGVKAEIAEPELDTPEEGFLVPNIDLPALCSPKFKPGPPTDDAQVLSDRLNEVLASTISLSSLVIHPSKAAWVLYVDATCINYDGNVFDAALIAMVAALRNTTLPKATYNVETGLTTCSRAVASPLQIHKTPVSFSFGVFDATLLADPTAFEEPLLDTTISIVVDENDDLVSVVQLGPGLDAGPEDALSRCISAARSRRALLSGQIP
;
A
#
# COMPACT_ATOMS: atom_id res chain seq x y z
N MET A 1 25.24 9.46 -12.84
CA MET A 1 25.57 10.10 -11.54
C MET A 1 25.27 11.59 -11.60
N HIS A 2 24.24 12.05 -10.87
CA HIS A 2 24.10 13.37 -10.22
C HIS A 2 22.62 13.59 -9.81
N GLN A 3 22.17 12.86 -8.78
CA GLN A 3 21.04 13.31 -7.96
C GLN A 3 21.59 14.44 -7.07
N SER A 4 21.10 15.67 -7.25
CA SER A 4 21.45 16.76 -6.33
C SER A 4 20.67 16.56 -5.03
N GLU A 5 21.33 16.02 -4.01
CA GLU A 5 20.79 15.80 -2.68
C GLU A 5 20.27 17.13 -2.09
N ARG A 6 18.94 17.28 -2.01
CA ARG A 6 18.35 18.18 -1.02
C ARG A 6 18.65 17.58 0.35
N SER A 7 19.15 18.39 1.28
CA SER A 7 19.37 17.95 2.66
C SER A 7 18.06 17.44 3.26
N PRO A 8 18.07 16.29 3.95
CA PRO A 8 16.86 15.69 4.52
C PRO A 8 16.24 16.62 5.56
N ILE A 9 14.91 16.75 5.53
CA ILE A 9 14.14 17.55 6.50
C ILE A 9 13.66 16.61 7.60
N LYS A 10 14.16 16.83 8.82
CA LYS A 10 13.74 16.07 10.01
C LYS A 10 12.30 16.41 10.37
N VAL A 11 11.46 15.39 10.52
CA VAL A 11 10.05 15.55 10.91
C VAL A 11 9.71 14.74 12.16
N GLY A 12 8.80 15.28 12.96
CA GLY A 12 8.24 14.64 14.13
C GLY A 12 6.80 14.19 13.91
N ILE A 13 6.37 13.14 14.60
CA ILE A 13 4.98 12.65 14.55
C ILE A 13 4.43 12.54 15.97
N LEU A 14 3.42 13.35 16.31
CA LEU A 14 2.67 13.26 17.57
C LEU A 14 1.48 12.32 17.42
N GLY A 15 1.19 11.55 18.46
CA GLY A 15 0.16 10.49 18.39
C GLY A 15 0.60 9.32 17.50
N ALA A 16 1.91 9.04 17.44
CA ALA A 16 2.51 8.09 16.51
C ALA A 16 1.90 6.68 16.58
N THR A 17 1.45 6.24 17.77
CA THR A 17 0.84 4.91 17.95
C THR A 17 -0.61 4.82 17.49
N GLY A 18 -1.31 5.95 17.28
CA GLY A 18 -2.67 6.00 16.79
C GLY A 18 -2.76 5.66 15.29
N THR A 19 -3.97 5.40 14.78
CA THR A 19 -4.15 4.96 13.37
C THR A 19 -3.66 6.01 12.35
N VAL A 20 -3.88 7.30 12.63
CA VAL A 20 -3.38 8.41 11.82
C VAL A 20 -1.84 8.51 11.90
N GLY A 21 -1.28 8.40 13.11
CA GLY A 21 0.18 8.38 13.32
C GLY A 21 0.88 7.23 12.59
N GLN A 22 0.29 6.04 12.63
CA GLN A 22 0.76 4.88 11.86
C GLN A 22 0.73 5.15 10.35
N ARG A 23 -0.30 5.85 9.84
CA ARG A 23 -0.37 6.21 8.43
C ARG A 23 0.72 7.23 8.05
N PHE A 24 0.97 8.24 8.89
CA PHE A 24 2.11 9.15 8.71
C PHE A 24 3.43 8.38 8.62
N ILE A 25 3.67 7.41 9.51
CA ILE A 25 4.87 6.58 9.49
C ILE A 25 5.01 5.82 8.17
N THR A 26 3.93 5.18 7.69
CA THR A 26 3.95 4.44 6.43
C THR A 26 4.31 5.35 5.25
N LEU A 27 3.68 6.53 5.16
CA LEU A 27 3.90 7.46 4.04
C LEU A 27 5.28 8.14 4.11
N LEU A 28 5.70 8.58 5.30
CA LEU A 28 6.96 9.31 5.49
C LEU A 28 8.20 8.41 5.38
N SER A 29 8.07 7.09 5.58
CA SER A 29 9.20 6.16 5.48
C SER A 29 9.74 6.04 4.05
N VAL A 30 8.88 6.20 3.05
CA VAL A 30 9.25 6.19 1.63
C VAL A 30 9.34 7.60 1.02
N HIS A 31 9.13 8.63 1.83
CA HIS A 31 9.09 10.00 1.34
C HIS A 31 10.49 10.50 0.91
N PRO A 32 10.59 11.25 -0.21
CA PRO A 32 11.87 11.56 -0.83
C PRO A 32 12.80 12.46 0.00
N TRP A 33 12.27 13.31 0.90
CA TRP A 33 13.07 14.32 1.61
C TRP A 33 12.64 14.62 3.06
N PHE A 34 11.37 14.48 3.44
CA PHE A 34 11.00 14.31 4.86
C PHE A 34 11.54 12.99 5.42
N LYS A 35 12.19 13.05 6.59
CA LYS A 35 12.72 11.89 7.30
C LYS A 35 12.24 11.90 8.73
N ILE A 36 11.59 10.80 9.13
CA ILE A 36 11.09 10.60 10.49
C ILE A 36 12.28 10.66 11.45
N HIS A 37 12.20 11.58 12.40
CA HIS A 37 13.26 11.81 13.38
C HIS A 37 12.80 11.47 14.81
N VAL A 38 11.58 11.88 15.17
CA VAL A 38 11.03 11.69 16.52
C VAL A 38 9.59 11.21 16.46
N LEU A 39 9.27 10.21 17.28
CA LEU A 39 7.91 9.68 17.45
C LEU A 39 7.41 10.01 18.86
N GLY A 40 6.29 10.71 18.96
CA GLY A 40 5.66 11.11 20.22
C GLY A 40 4.35 10.36 20.45
N ALA A 41 4.15 9.87 21.65
CA ALA A 41 2.87 9.28 22.07
C ALA A 41 2.60 9.55 23.56
N SER A 42 1.61 8.85 24.13
CA SER A 42 1.26 8.97 25.55
C SER A 42 2.44 8.66 26.48
N ALA A 43 2.42 9.18 27.71
CA ALA A 43 3.40 8.88 28.75
C ALA A 43 3.55 7.37 29.03
N ARG A 44 2.49 6.56 28.80
CA ARG A 44 2.55 5.10 28.91
C ARG A 44 3.42 4.44 27.83
N SER A 45 3.51 5.06 26.67
CA SER A 45 4.28 4.58 25.52
C SER A 45 5.70 5.14 25.49
N ALA A 46 5.91 6.32 26.10
CA ALA A 46 7.22 6.96 26.19
C ALA A 46 8.28 6.04 26.82
N GLY A 47 9.50 6.09 26.31
CA GLY A 47 10.65 5.28 26.73
C GLY A 47 10.69 3.86 26.18
N LYS A 48 9.66 3.41 25.45
CA LYS A 48 9.63 2.09 24.80
C LYS A 48 10.06 2.18 23.34
N PRO A 49 10.69 1.13 22.77
CA PRO A 49 10.82 0.98 21.33
C PRO A 49 9.44 1.02 20.67
N TYR A 50 9.32 1.70 19.53
CA TYR A 50 8.05 1.89 18.84
C TYR A 50 7.35 0.56 18.55
N ALA A 51 8.09 -0.46 18.12
CA ALA A 51 7.56 -1.79 17.84
C ALA A 51 6.86 -2.45 19.05
N GLN A 52 7.26 -2.10 20.28
CA GLN A 52 6.65 -2.60 21.53
C GLN A 52 5.52 -1.70 22.02
N ALA A 53 5.54 -0.41 21.66
CA ALA A 53 4.54 0.56 22.09
C ALA A 53 3.26 0.53 21.23
N VAL A 54 3.39 0.21 19.94
CA VAL A 54 2.31 0.31 18.97
C VAL A 54 1.50 -0.98 18.83
N ASN A 55 0.19 -0.82 18.69
CA ASN A 55 -0.68 -1.86 18.13
C ASN A 55 -0.84 -1.60 16.63
N TRP A 56 0.08 -2.14 15.82
CA TRP A 56 0.16 -1.84 14.39
C TRP A 56 -1.06 -2.42 13.64
N LYS A 57 -1.86 -1.54 13.02
CA LYS A 57 -3.11 -1.88 12.31
C LYS A 57 -3.07 -1.52 10.82
N GLN A 58 -1.91 -1.17 10.26
CA GLN A 58 -1.77 -0.94 8.83
C GLN A 58 -1.69 -2.28 8.08
N ILE A 59 -2.14 -2.29 6.82
CA ILE A 59 -2.06 -3.46 5.94
C ILE A 59 -0.63 -3.75 5.47
N THR A 60 0.26 -2.76 5.50
CA THR A 60 1.68 -2.89 5.19
C THR A 60 2.47 -3.20 6.46
N TYR A 61 3.62 -3.87 6.30
CA TYR A 61 4.52 -4.11 7.43
C TYR A 61 5.06 -2.80 8.01
N MET A 62 5.32 -2.81 9.32
CA MET A 62 5.98 -1.71 9.99
C MET A 62 7.37 -1.47 9.37
N PRO A 63 7.67 -0.25 8.90
CA PRO A 63 8.97 0.08 8.32
C PRO A 63 10.11 -0.21 9.31
N SER A 64 11.19 -0.84 8.84
CA SER A 64 12.33 -1.21 9.69
C SER A 64 12.95 0.00 10.39
N ALA A 65 13.05 1.13 9.69
CA ALA A 65 13.63 2.38 10.18
C ALA A 65 12.96 2.95 11.44
N VAL A 66 11.71 2.57 11.75
CA VAL A 66 10.99 3.08 12.92
C VAL A 66 10.90 2.09 14.08
N LYS A 67 11.20 0.80 13.87
CA LYS A 67 10.93 -0.26 14.87
C LYS A 67 11.61 0.02 16.21
N ASP A 68 12.88 0.42 16.14
CA ASP A 68 13.75 0.62 17.30
C ASP A 68 13.79 2.08 17.78
N LEU A 69 13.06 2.99 17.11
CA LEU A 69 12.95 4.36 17.58
C LEU A 69 12.26 4.38 18.96
N VAL A 70 12.92 5.00 19.93
CA VAL A 70 12.37 5.17 21.27
C VAL A 70 11.29 6.25 21.21
N VAL A 71 10.07 5.87 21.55
CA VAL A 71 8.93 6.78 21.63
C VAL A 71 9.19 7.81 22.72
N GLN A 72 9.01 9.08 22.39
CA GLN A 72 9.14 10.21 23.30
C GLN A 72 7.77 10.64 23.84
N GLU A 73 7.80 11.40 24.93
CA GLU A 73 6.63 12.16 25.36
C GLU A 73 6.37 13.31 24.36
N CYS A 74 5.11 13.72 24.21
CA CYS A 74 4.71 14.82 23.32
C CYS A 74 5.05 16.18 23.93
N THR A 75 6.34 16.45 24.16
CA THR A 75 6.85 17.74 24.67
C THR A 75 7.74 18.43 23.62
N PRO A 76 7.73 19.77 23.51
CA PRO A 76 8.51 20.46 22.48
C PRO A 76 10.02 20.20 22.55
N GLU A 77 10.56 20.01 23.75
CA GLU A 77 12.00 19.80 23.99
C GLU A 77 12.52 18.55 23.28
N ALA A 78 11.72 17.48 23.29
CA ALA A 78 12.07 16.23 22.60
C ALA A 78 12.06 16.36 21.06
N PHE A 79 11.47 17.43 20.53
CA PHE A 79 11.27 17.66 19.11
C PHE A 79 12.05 18.88 18.58
N ALA A 80 12.98 19.43 19.37
CA ALA A 80 13.71 20.65 19.02
C ALA A 80 14.50 20.56 17.70
N GLU A 81 14.93 19.37 17.29
CA GLU A 81 15.63 19.13 16.02
C GLU A 81 14.69 18.95 14.80
N CYS A 82 13.38 18.84 15.03
CA CYS A 82 12.40 18.66 13.97
C CYS A 82 12.08 20.02 13.32
N ALA A 83 12.11 20.06 11.99
CA ALA A 83 11.66 21.23 11.26
C ALA A 83 10.13 21.32 11.25
N ILE A 84 9.48 20.17 11.08
CA ILE A 84 8.03 20.06 10.95
C ILE A 84 7.53 18.97 11.90
N VAL A 85 6.39 19.21 12.52
CA VAL A 85 5.71 18.25 13.40
C VAL A 85 4.32 17.97 12.87
N PHE A 86 4.03 16.70 12.58
CA PHE A 86 2.70 16.23 12.20
C PHE A 86 1.94 15.79 13.45
N SER A 87 0.73 16.31 13.66
CA SER A 87 -0.11 15.96 14.80
C SER A 87 -1.27 15.04 14.40
N GLY A 88 -1.17 13.78 14.82
CA GLY A 88 -2.25 12.79 14.79
C GLY A 88 -2.86 12.54 16.17
N LEU A 89 -2.90 13.58 17.01
CA LEU A 89 -3.44 13.51 18.38
C LEU A 89 -4.97 13.50 18.39
N ASP A 90 -5.53 12.91 19.45
CA ASP A 90 -6.95 13.05 19.77
C ASP A 90 -7.25 14.47 20.25
N ALA A 91 -8.48 14.93 19.97
CA ALA A 91 -8.87 16.32 20.16
C ALA A 91 -8.92 16.77 21.64
N ASP A 92 -9.01 15.83 22.57
CA ASP A 92 -9.02 16.08 24.01
C ASP A 92 -7.66 16.58 24.53
N VAL A 93 -6.56 16.14 23.93
CA VAL A 93 -5.19 16.53 24.33
C VAL A 93 -4.49 17.43 23.31
N ALA A 94 -4.96 17.47 22.06
CA ALA A 94 -4.29 18.18 20.97
C ALA A 94 -4.13 19.69 21.23
N GLY A 95 -5.11 20.36 21.82
CA GLY A 95 -5.09 21.83 21.99
C GLY A 95 -3.86 22.33 22.75
N ASP A 96 -3.66 21.83 23.97
CA ASP A 96 -2.56 22.27 24.83
C ASP A 96 -1.20 21.87 24.25
N ILE A 97 -1.09 20.66 23.70
CA ILE A 97 0.16 20.15 23.11
C ILE A 97 0.52 20.96 21.86
N GLU A 98 -0.40 21.15 20.91
CA GLU A 98 -0.13 21.90 19.69
C GLU A 98 0.21 23.37 19.98
N THR A 99 -0.43 23.97 20.98
CA THR A 99 -0.04 25.30 21.48
C THR A 99 1.38 25.34 22.02
N ALA A 100 1.77 24.35 22.82
CA ALA A 100 3.12 24.28 23.37
C ALA A 100 4.18 24.16 22.26
N PHE A 101 3.92 23.32 21.24
CA PHE A 101 4.81 23.16 20.09
C PHE A 101 4.91 24.44 19.25
N ARG A 102 3.78 25.10 18.97
CA ARG A 102 3.79 26.41 18.29
C ARG A 102 4.57 27.45 19.08
N SER A 103 4.38 27.51 20.40
CA SER A 103 5.05 28.46 21.30
C SER A 103 6.56 28.22 21.38
N ALA A 104 7.01 26.99 21.14
CA ALA A 104 8.41 26.61 21.00
C ALA A 104 8.98 26.88 19.58
N ASP A 105 8.28 27.68 18.76
CA ASP A 105 8.67 28.06 17.40
C ASP A 105 8.73 26.88 16.39
N LEU A 106 7.97 25.80 16.64
CA LEU A 106 7.86 24.64 15.74
C LEU A 106 6.64 24.75 14.80
N ALA A 107 6.80 24.32 13.54
CA ALA A 107 5.73 24.26 12.56
C ALA A 107 4.88 22.99 12.74
N VAL A 108 3.59 23.16 13.05
CA VAL A 108 2.66 22.09 13.36
C VAL A 108 1.62 21.94 12.25
N PHE A 109 1.52 20.73 11.69
CA PHE A 109 0.46 20.34 10.76
C PHE A 109 -0.49 19.37 11.47
N SER A 110 -1.66 19.86 11.83
CA SER A 110 -2.60 19.16 12.70
C SER A 110 -3.77 18.53 11.95
N ASN A 111 -4.13 17.32 12.36
CA ASN A 111 -5.37 16.66 11.96
C ASN A 111 -6.49 16.83 13.01
N ALA A 112 -6.20 17.42 14.17
CA ALA A 112 -7.17 17.63 15.23
C ALA A 112 -8.16 18.76 14.88
N LYS A 113 -9.31 18.78 15.57
CA LYS A 113 -10.38 19.77 15.32
C LYS A 113 -10.15 21.12 16.01
N ASN A 114 -9.25 21.17 17.00
CA ASN A 114 -9.13 22.22 18.00
C ASN A 114 -8.94 23.61 17.39
N TYR A 115 -8.06 23.72 16.38
CA TYR A 115 -7.74 24.99 15.73
C TYR A 115 -8.43 25.22 14.39
N ARG A 116 -9.29 24.30 13.92
CA ARG A 116 -9.93 24.44 12.59
C ARG A 116 -10.77 25.71 12.46
N ARG A 117 -11.40 26.11 13.57
CA ARG A 117 -12.25 27.31 13.66
C ARG A 117 -11.52 28.56 14.16
N ASP A 118 -10.24 28.47 14.50
CA ASP A 118 -9.46 29.63 14.91
C ASP A 118 -9.35 30.62 13.72
N PRO A 119 -9.60 31.93 13.94
CA PRO A 119 -9.63 32.94 12.89
C PRO A 119 -8.26 33.25 12.27
N HIS A 120 -7.17 32.81 12.90
CA HIS A 120 -5.79 33.02 12.45
C HIS A 120 -5.13 31.73 11.97
N VAL A 121 -5.79 30.58 12.11
CA VAL A 121 -5.28 29.28 11.68
C VAL A 121 -5.93 28.86 10.36
N PRO A 122 -5.14 28.58 9.31
CA PRO A 122 -5.70 28.11 8.06
C PRO A 122 -6.20 26.67 8.18
N LEU A 123 -7.36 26.43 7.55
CA LEU A 123 -7.98 25.12 7.39
C LEU A 123 -7.84 24.72 5.93
N ILE A 124 -6.89 23.83 5.65
CA ILE A 124 -6.43 23.59 4.28
C ILE A 124 -6.74 22.16 3.84
N VAL A 125 -7.44 22.07 2.71
CA VAL A 125 -7.42 20.90 1.84
C VAL A 125 -6.43 21.18 0.72
N PRO A 126 -5.29 20.47 0.63
CA PRO A 126 -4.19 20.83 -0.27
C PRO A 126 -4.57 20.85 -1.75
N LEU A 127 -5.63 20.12 -2.11
CA LEU A 127 -6.14 20.02 -3.47
C LEU A 127 -7.16 21.12 -3.81
N VAL A 128 -7.44 22.03 -2.87
CA VAL A 128 -8.44 23.09 -2.98
C VAL A 128 -7.83 24.45 -2.69
N ASN A 129 -7.43 24.72 -1.44
CA ASN A 129 -7.14 26.07 -0.95
C ASN A 129 -5.74 26.27 -0.32
N PRO A 130 -4.63 25.78 -0.92
CA PRO A 130 -3.30 25.95 -0.33
C PRO A 130 -2.85 27.42 -0.24
N GLU A 131 -3.48 28.35 -0.96
CA GLU A 131 -3.27 29.80 -0.87
C GLU A 131 -3.62 30.38 0.51
N HIS A 132 -4.40 29.66 1.32
CA HIS A 132 -4.71 30.03 2.71
C HIS A 132 -3.47 30.08 3.61
N LEU A 133 -2.36 29.48 3.19
CA LEU A 133 -1.05 29.64 3.87
C LEU A 133 -0.56 31.09 3.92
N SER A 134 -1.12 31.98 3.09
CA SER A 134 -0.77 33.41 3.10
C SER A 134 -1.06 34.13 4.42
N ILE A 135 -1.92 33.58 5.29
CA ILE A 135 -2.23 34.14 6.62
C ILE A 135 -1.15 33.85 7.68
N LEU A 136 -0.24 32.91 7.42
CA LEU A 136 0.74 32.45 8.40
C LEU A 136 1.65 33.57 8.96
N PRO A 137 2.15 34.54 8.15
CA PRO A 137 2.91 35.67 8.68
C PRO A 137 2.14 36.48 9.73
N GLN A 138 0.82 36.65 9.55
CA GLN A 138 -0.03 37.32 10.52
C GLN A 138 -0.18 36.47 11.79
N GLN A 139 -0.44 35.16 11.64
CA GLN A 139 -0.53 34.24 12.77
C GLN A 139 0.75 34.28 13.64
N GLN A 140 1.92 34.34 12.99
CA GLN A 140 3.22 34.44 13.66
C GLN A 140 3.41 35.78 14.37
N ALA A 141 3.05 36.88 13.71
CA ALA A 141 3.17 38.23 14.25
C ALA A 141 2.24 38.49 15.45
N GLN A 142 1.06 37.87 15.46
CA GLN A 142 0.07 38.01 16.55
C GLN A 142 0.42 37.17 17.79
N HIS A 143 1.34 36.22 17.67
CA HIS A 143 1.83 35.48 18.83
C HIS A 143 2.68 36.39 19.74
N SER A 144 2.68 36.12 21.05
CA SER A 144 3.44 36.89 22.04
C SER A 144 4.39 35.98 22.82
N PRO A 145 5.73 36.05 22.60
CA PRO A 145 6.43 36.91 21.65
C PRO A 145 6.21 36.48 20.18
N PRO A 146 6.43 37.36 19.19
CA PRO A 146 6.27 37.01 17.77
C PRO A 146 7.14 35.82 17.38
N LEU A 147 6.55 34.89 16.63
CA LEU A 147 7.23 33.67 16.16
C LEU A 147 7.98 33.96 14.86
N LYS A 148 9.04 33.17 14.60
CA LYS A 148 9.83 33.28 13.36
C LYS A 148 9.57 32.11 12.42
N LYS A 149 9.30 30.94 12.98
CA LYS A 149 9.12 29.68 12.25
C LYS A 149 7.84 28.96 12.67
N GLY A 150 7.47 29.07 13.94
CA GLY A 150 6.34 28.33 14.50
C GLY A 150 5.01 28.79 13.94
N PHE A 151 4.14 27.83 13.63
CA PHE A 151 2.77 28.07 13.21
C PHE A 151 1.94 26.81 13.38
N ILE A 152 0.63 26.94 13.29
CA ILE A 152 -0.31 25.82 13.16
C ILE A 152 -1.03 25.95 11.82
N VAL A 153 -1.09 24.83 11.09
CA VAL A 153 -1.98 24.60 9.94
C VAL A 153 -2.85 23.41 10.29
N THR A 154 -4.15 23.48 10.02
CA THR A 154 -5.06 22.35 10.21
C THR A 154 -5.49 21.74 8.89
N ASN A 155 -5.49 20.41 8.81
CA ASN A 155 -6.20 19.69 7.78
C ASN A 155 -7.70 19.61 8.13
N ALA A 156 -8.53 19.54 7.09
CA ALA A 156 -9.98 19.44 7.22
C ALA A 156 -10.45 18.07 7.74
N ASN A 157 -11.74 17.96 8.06
CA ASN A 157 -12.36 16.67 8.28
C ASN A 157 -12.25 15.81 7.00
N CYS A 158 -12.07 14.50 7.18
CA CYS A 158 -12.04 13.53 6.09
C CYS A 158 -13.33 13.52 5.25
N SER A 159 -14.50 13.73 5.87
CA SER A 159 -15.78 13.88 5.16
C SER A 159 -15.88 15.20 4.41
N THR A 160 -15.41 16.31 5.01
CA THR A 160 -15.29 17.62 4.35
C THR A 160 -14.40 17.55 3.13
N THR A 161 -13.18 17.04 3.30
CA THR A 161 -12.15 16.90 2.26
C THR A 161 -12.68 16.25 0.99
N ALA A 162 -13.47 15.18 1.15
CA ALA A 162 -13.98 14.43 0.01
C ALA A 162 -14.88 15.24 -0.94
N HIS A 163 -15.80 16.08 -0.43
CA HIS A 163 -16.71 16.84 -1.29
C HIS A 163 -16.22 18.23 -1.64
N VAL A 164 -15.39 18.89 -0.83
CA VAL A 164 -14.88 20.23 -1.20
C VAL A 164 -13.97 20.20 -2.42
N ILE A 165 -13.27 19.08 -2.69
CA ILE A 165 -12.44 18.92 -3.89
C ILE A 165 -13.25 19.05 -5.19
N PRO A 166 -14.31 18.25 -5.44
CA PRO A 166 -15.14 18.44 -6.61
C PRO A 166 -15.89 19.79 -6.60
N LEU A 167 -16.32 20.30 -5.43
CA LEU A 167 -16.98 21.61 -5.39
C LEU A 167 -16.06 22.74 -5.84
N ALA A 168 -14.79 22.73 -5.43
CA ALA A 168 -13.80 23.71 -5.88
C ALA A 168 -13.58 23.67 -7.39
N ALA A 169 -13.54 22.47 -7.98
CA ALA A 169 -13.46 22.31 -9.43
C ALA A 169 -14.68 22.92 -10.14
N LEU A 170 -15.88 22.71 -9.59
CA LEU A 170 -17.12 23.23 -10.14
C LEU A 170 -17.26 24.75 -9.96
N GLU A 171 -16.87 25.31 -8.81
CA GLU A 171 -16.90 26.76 -8.61
C GLU A 171 -15.90 27.49 -9.50
N LYS A 172 -14.72 26.90 -9.71
CA LYS A 172 -13.70 27.45 -10.60
C LYS A 172 -14.19 27.56 -12.04
N GLU A 173 -14.90 26.55 -12.54
CA GLU A 173 -15.37 26.51 -13.93
C GLU A 173 -16.71 27.23 -14.13
N PHE A 174 -17.68 26.97 -13.26
CA PHE A 174 -19.08 27.38 -13.45
C PHE A 174 -19.52 28.55 -12.58
N GLY A 175 -18.64 29.00 -11.68
CA GLY A 175 -18.97 30.02 -10.68
C GLY A 175 -19.70 29.45 -9.45
N PRO A 176 -20.16 30.34 -8.56
CA PRO A 176 -20.53 29.94 -7.20
C PRO A 176 -21.68 28.94 -7.12
N ILE A 177 -21.59 28.06 -6.13
CA ILE A 177 -22.67 27.15 -5.76
C ILE A 177 -23.55 27.83 -4.72
N GLU A 178 -24.85 27.88 -4.98
CA GLU A 178 -25.85 28.51 -4.10
C GLU A 178 -26.32 27.55 -3.00
N THR A 179 -26.49 26.27 -3.35
CA THR A 179 -27.02 25.26 -2.44
C THR A 179 -26.30 23.93 -2.61
N LEU A 180 -25.93 23.33 -1.50
CA LEU A 180 -25.31 22.01 -1.38
C LEU A 180 -26.14 21.14 -0.43
N MET A 181 -26.55 19.97 -0.92
CA MET A 181 -27.07 18.89 -0.09
C MET A 181 -26.12 17.70 -0.15
N VAL A 182 -25.71 17.20 1.01
CA VAL A 182 -24.78 16.06 1.10
C VAL A 182 -25.25 15.02 2.10
N THR A 183 -25.27 13.76 1.67
CA THR A 183 -25.55 12.61 2.55
C THR A 183 -24.36 11.66 2.52
N THR A 184 -23.75 11.41 3.69
CA THR A 184 -22.53 10.61 3.79
C THR A 184 -22.82 9.16 4.22
N MET A 185 -22.00 8.25 3.72
CA MET A 185 -21.85 6.86 4.13
C MET A 185 -20.39 6.65 4.50
N GLN A 186 -20.08 6.89 5.76
CA GLN A 186 -18.72 6.92 6.27
C GLN A 186 -18.27 5.56 6.79
N ALA A 187 -17.06 5.16 6.40
CA ALA A 187 -16.37 3.99 6.92
C ALA A 187 -16.06 4.09 8.43
N ILE A 188 -15.91 2.94 9.08
CA ILE A 188 -15.62 2.82 10.52
C ILE A 188 -14.23 3.31 10.92
N SER A 189 -13.25 3.29 10.01
CA SER A 189 -11.89 3.81 10.27
C SER A 189 -11.86 5.30 10.62
N GLY A 190 -12.87 6.07 10.23
CA GLY A 190 -12.99 7.49 10.60
C GLY A 190 -13.21 7.72 12.10
N ALA A 191 -13.55 6.69 12.87
CA ALA A 191 -13.69 6.76 14.33
C ALA A 191 -12.38 6.45 15.09
N GLY A 192 -11.27 6.19 14.38
CA GLY A 192 -10.00 5.80 15.00
C GLY A 192 -10.01 4.36 15.54
N TYR A 193 -9.18 4.10 16.55
CA TYR A 193 -9.12 2.82 17.27
C TYR A 193 -9.17 3.08 18.79
N PRO A 194 -10.05 2.42 19.57
CA PRO A 194 -10.82 1.19 19.26
C PRO A 194 -11.98 1.35 18.27
N GLY A 195 -12.34 2.59 17.93
CA GLY A 195 -13.26 2.89 16.83
C GLY A 195 -14.72 2.55 17.14
N VAL A 196 -15.47 2.17 16.11
CA VAL A 196 -16.89 1.79 16.23
C VAL A 196 -16.98 0.33 16.72
N PRO A 197 -17.67 0.05 17.84
CA PRO A 197 -17.93 -1.32 18.29
C PRO A 197 -18.61 -2.17 17.22
N SER A 198 -18.26 -3.45 17.13
CA SER A 198 -18.79 -4.35 16.09
C SER A 198 -20.31 -4.51 16.16
N LEU A 199 -20.88 -4.59 17.37
CA LEU A 199 -22.32 -4.72 17.58
C LEU A 199 -23.12 -3.50 17.12
N ASP A 200 -22.50 -2.32 17.05
CA ASP A 200 -23.18 -1.10 16.61
C ASP A 200 -23.31 -1.06 15.08
N ILE A 201 -22.49 -1.81 14.32
CA ILE A 201 -22.34 -1.63 12.88
C ILE A 201 -22.53 -2.90 12.02
N ILE A 202 -22.29 -4.09 12.55
CA ILE A 202 -22.54 -5.34 11.80
C ILE A 202 -24.04 -5.45 11.53
N ASP A 203 -24.40 -5.66 10.26
CA ASP A 203 -25.80 -5.71 9.80
C ASP A 203 -26.61 -4.44 10.14
N ASN A 204 -25.93 -3.29 10.28
CA ASN A 204 -26.56 -2.05 10.70
C ASN A 204 -26.00 -0.82 9.97
N VAL A 205 -26.72 0.30 10.06
CA VAL A 205 -26.28 1.64 9.67
C VAL A 205 -26.58 2.57 10.83
N VAL A 206 -25.59 3.34 11.29
CA VAL A 206 -25.79 4.32 12.36
C VAL A 206 -26.05 5.69 11.73
N PRO A 207 -27.26 6.26 11.82
CA PRO A 207 -27.64 7.49 11.10
C PRO A 207 -27.20 8.77 11.81
N TYR A 208 -26.19 8.69 12.68
CA TYR A 208 -25.71 9.83 13.46
C TYR A 208 -24.22 9.68 13.75
N ILE A 209 -23.47 10.74 13.48
CA ILE A 209 -22.07 10.88 13.88
C ILE A 209 -21.94 12.24 14.58
N SER A 210 -21.61 12.21 15.88
CA SER A 210 -21.62 13.40 16.72
C SER A 210 -20.71 14.51 16.20
N GLY A 211 -21.31 15.68 15.96
CA GLY A 211 -20.63 16.89 15.51
C GLY A 211 -20.14 16.85 14.05
N GLU A 212 -20.50 15.84 13.27
CA GLU A 212 -19.98 15.65 11.91
C GLU A 212 -20.68 16.55 10.89
N GLU A 213 -21.99 16.73 11.04
CA GLU A 213 -22.82 17.56 10.16
C GLU A 213 -22.43 19.04 10.29
N GLU A 214 -22.30 19.55 11.52
CA GLU A 214 -21.91 20.94 11.78
C GLU A 214 -20.46 21.23 11.38
N LYS A 215 -19.60 20.21 11.33
CA LYS A 215 -18.24 20.35 10.75
C LYS A 215 -18.32 20.51 9.24
N ILE A 216 -19.04 19.64 8.55
CA ILE A 216 -19.20 19.74 7.08
C ILE A 216 -19.77 21.11 6.70
N GLU A 217 -20.83 21.55 7.35
CA GLU A 217 -21.50 22.81 7.03
C GLU A 217 -20.62 24.04 7.29
N TRP A 218 -19.79 24.00 8.33
CA TRP A 218 -18.93 25.13 8.69
C TRP A 218 -17.60 25.12 7.95
N GLU A 219 -16.92 23.98 7.89
CA GLU A 219 -15.60 23.84 7.28
C GLU A 219 -15.64 24.09 5.78
N THR A 220 -16.68 23.63 5.07
CA THR A 220 -16.83 23.85 3.63
C THR A 220 -16.85 25.33 3.25
N ARG A 221 -17.46 26.18 4.08
CA ARG A 221 -17.47 27.64 3.88
C ARG A 221 -16.09 28.26 4.06
N LYS A 222 -15.34 27.82 5.07
CA LYS A 222 -13.97 28.30 5.28
C LYS A 222 -13.05 27.86 4.14
N ILE A 223 -13.15 26.61 3.72
CA ILE A 223 -12.26 26.01 2.70
C ILE A 223 -12.50 26.59 1.31
N LEU A 224 -13.76 26.74 0.89
CA LEU A 224 -14.09 27.33 -0.41
C LEU A 224 -14.05 28.86 -0.40
N GLY A 225 -14.10 29.48 0.78
CA GLY A 225 -13.96 30.92 0.95
C GLY A 225 -12.54 31.42 0.68
N GLY A 226 -12.43 32.70 0.36
CA GLY A 226 -11.14 33.38 0.20
C GLY A 226 -10.57 33.94 1.51
N ILE A 227 -9.47 34.69 1.36
CA ILE A 227 -8.96 35.60 2.40
C ILE A 227 -9.28 37.03 1.97
N SER A 228 -9.86 37.81 2.88
CA SER A 228 -10.17 39.24 2.71
C SER A 228 -9.39 40.09 3.72
N GLU A 229 -9.35 41.40 3.50
CA GLU A 229 -8.93 42.35 4.53
C GLU A 229 -10.11 42.67 5.46
N SER A 230 -9.86 42.72 6.76
CA SER A 230 -10.85 43.04 7.78
C SER A 230 -11.44 44.43 7.58
N GLU A 231 -12.73 44.60 7.87
CA GLU A 231 -13.42 45.90 7.83
C GLU A 231 -12.76 46.98 8.70
N SER A 232 -12.03 46.58 9.76
CA SER A 232 -11.30 47.48 10.66
C SER A 232 -9.94 47.96 10.12
N GLY A 233 -9.52 47.46 8.95
CA GLY A 233 -8.27 47.78 8.28
C GLY A 233 -7.04 47.08 8.88
N GLY A 234 -6.27 46.37 8.04
CA GLY A 234 -4.90 45.96 8.34
C GLY A 234 -4.67 44.52 8.83
N LEU A 235 -5.73 43.71 9.02
CA LEU A 235 -5.60 42.27 9.27
C LEU A 235 -6.32 41.47 8.18
N GLN A 236 -5.76 40.33 7.82
CA GLN A 236 -6.37 39.31 6.99
C GLN A 236 -7.38 38.49 7.80
N GLU A 237 -8.51 38.18 7.18
CA GLU A 237 -9.55 37.32 7.71
C GLU A 237 -10.05 36.32 6.65
N PHE A 238 -10.63 35.21 7.10
CA PHE A 238 -11.26 34.26 6.18
C PHE A 238 -12.66 34.78 5.82
N ASP A 239 -12.94 34.91 4.52
CA ASP A 239 -14.22 35.41 4.00
C ASP A 239 -15.40 34.48 4.34
N MET A 240 -15.13 33.20 4.63
CA MET A 240 -16.16 32.19 4.92
C MET A 240 -17.22 32.06 3.81
N HIS A 241 -16.82 32.35 2.56
CA HIS A 241 -17.70 32.35 1.38
C HIS A 241 -18.87 33.35 1.51
N ALA A 242 -18.65 34.46 2.21
CA ALA A 242 -19.67 35.47 2.49
C ALA A 242 -20.05 36.27 1.24
N GLN A 243 -19.12 36.48 0.29
CA GLN A 243 -19.43 37.17 -0.96
C GLN A 243 -20.41 36.41 -1.85
N THR A 244 -20.46 35.08 -1.74
CA THR A 244 -21.29 34.22 -2.59
C THR A 244 -22.02 33.16 -1.77
N PRO A 245 -22.93 33.53 -0.84
CA PRO A 245 -23.37 32.67 0.25
C PRO A 245 -23.78 31.24 -0.16
N LEU A 246 -23.05 30.26 0.36
CA LEU A 246 -23.32 28.83 0.17
C LEU A 246 -24.21 28.26 1.30
N SER A 247 -25.41 27.82 0.93
CA SER A 247 -26.33 27.10 1.83
C SER A 247 -26.02 25.61 1.81
N ILE A 248 -25.73 25.02 2.97
CA ILE A 248 -25.30 23.63 3.09
C ILE A 248 -26.24 22.90 4.03
N SER A 249 -26.66 21.70 3.64
CA SER A 249 -27.36 20.75 4.49
C SER A 249 -26.66 19.39 4.43
N ALA A 250 -26.16 18.93 5.57
CA ALA A 250 -25.48 17.65 5.70
C ALA A 250 -26.30 16.61 6.47
N SER A 251 -26.17 15.34 6.09
CA SER A 251 -26.65 14.20 6.87
C SER A 251 -25.56 13.13 6.91
N CYS A 252 -25.12 12.74 8.10
CA CYS A 252 -23.93 11.90 8.26
C CYS A 252 -24.22 10.52 8.86
N ASN A 253 -23.89 9.46 8.11
CA ASN A 253 -24.18 8.08 8.49
C ASN A 253 -22.91 7.23 8.55
N ARG A 254 -22.85 6.29 9.49
CA ARG A 254 -21.81 5.27 9.56
C ARG A 254 -22.30 3.97 8.92
N VAL A 255 -21.46 3.37 8.08
CA VAL A 255 -21.76 2.09 7.38
C VAL A 255 -20.67 1.04 7.67
N PRO A 256 -20.95 -0.27 7.51
CA PRO A 256 -20.00 -1.37 7.77
C PRO A 256 -18.94 -1.50 6.66
N VAL A 257 -18.24 -0.42 6.38
CA VAL A 257 -17.12 -0.33 5.44
C VAL A 257 -15.86 0.00 6.22
N THR A 258 -14.76 -0.69 5.93
CA THR A 258 -13.49 -0.53 6.67
C THR A 258 -12.83 0.82 6.44
N VAL A 259 -12.64 1.21 5.17
CA VAL A 259 -12.00 2.46 4.73
C VAL A 259 -12.69 2.94 3.45
N GLY A 260 -12.81 4.26 3.29
CA GLY A 260 -13.46 4.93 2.17
C GLY A 260 -14.75 5.62 2.59
N HIS A 261 -14.80 6.94 2.50
CA HIS A 261 -16.01 7.72 2.74
C HIS A 261 -16.70 8.00 1.42
N MET A 262 -17.92 7.50 1.28
CA MET A 262 -18.78 7.78 0.14
C MET A 262 -19.80 8.84 0.52
N MET A 263 -20.18 9.70 -0.41
CA MET A 263 -21.27 10.64 -0.20
C MET A 263 -22.02 10.96 -1.50
N ASN A 264 -23.32 11.15 -1.34
CA ASN A 264 -24.21 11.62 -2.37
C ASN A 264 -24.29 13.14 -2.28
N VAL A 265 -23.91 13.82 -3.36
CA VAL A 265 -23.84 15.28 -3.42
C VAL A 265 -24.85 15.78 -4.44
N SER A 266 -25.65 16.77 -4.07
CA SER A 266 -26.54 17.50 -4.98
C SER A 266 -26.27 18.99 -4.85
N VAL A 267 -26.12 19.68 -5.99
CA VAL A 267 -25.73 21.09 -6.05
C VAL A 267 -26.70 21.90 -6.89
N LYS A 268 -26.88 23.17 -6.49
CA LYS A 268 -27.55 24.22 -7.24
C LYS A 268 -26.55 25.33 -7.53
N PHE A 269 -26.41 25.73 -8.79
CA PHE A 269 -25.51 26.81 -9.20
C PHE A 269 -26.22 28.17 -9.12
N ALA A 270 -25.47 29.20 -8.74
CA ALA A 270 -25.96 30.58 -8.76
C ALA A 270 -26.09 31.09 -10.20
N ARG A 271 -25.13 30.75 -11.08
CA ARG A 271 -25.15 31.14 -12.50
C ARG A 271 -26.18 30.32 -13.27
N ARG A 272 -26.89 30.97 -14.20
CA ARG A 272 -27.91 30.37 -15.06
C ARG A 272 -27.58 30.60 -16.55
N PRO A 273 -27.83 29.61 -17.43
CA PRO A 273 -28.30 28.25 -17.13
C PRO A 273 -27.23 27.40 -16.40
N PRO A 274 -27.63 26.34 -15.66
CA PRO A 274 -26.68 25.44 -15.03
C PRO A 274 -25.92 24.60 -16.07
N PRO A 275 -24.72 24.09 -15.76
CA PRO A 275 -23.96 23.23 -16.66
C PRO A 275 -24.66 21.89 -16.90
N SER A 276 -24.41 21.29 -18.07
CA SER A 276 -24.85 19.93 -18.37
C SER A 276 -24.02 18.89 -17.59
N PRO A 277 -24.53 17.66 -17.38
CA PRO A 277 -23.76 16.59 -16.76
C PRO A 277 -22.42 16.32 -17.46
N GLN A 278 -22.39 16.44 -18.79
CA GLN A 278 -21.17 16.25 -19.56
C GLN A 278 -20.14 17.35 -19.27
N GLN A 279 -20.56 18.62 -19.27
CA GLN A 279 -19.68 19.74 -18.91
C GLN A 279 -19.11 19.57 -17.50
N VAL A 280 -19.94 19.09 -16.56
CA VAL A 280 -19.50 18.78 -15.20
C VAL A 280 -18.43 17.67 -15.19
N CYS A 281 -18.62 16.57 -15.92
CA CYS A 281 -17.60 15.53 -16.05
C CYS A 281 -16.28 16.07 -16.61
N GLU A 282 -16.35 16.86 -17.68
CA GLU A 282 -15.18 17.47 -18.33
C GLU A 282 -14.42 18.40 -17.36
N ALA A 283 -15.15 19.26 -16.64
CA ALA A 283 -14.55 20.18 -15.65
C ALA A 283 -13.87 19.44 -14.50
N LEU A 284 -14.52 18.39 -13.97
CA LEU A 284 -13.95 17.56 -12.91
C LEU A 284 -12.67 16.84 -13.38
N GLN A 285 -12.68 16.26 -14.58
CA GLN A 285 -11.51 15.59 -15.16
C GLN A 285 -10.36 16.57 -15.47
N ALA A 286 -10.69 17.78 -15.92
CA ALA A 286 -9.72 18.81 -16.27
C ALA A 286 -9.09 19.50 -15.04
N TYR A 287 -9.71 19.39 -13.86
CA TYR A 287 -9.25 20.08 -12.66
C TYR A 287 -7.82 19.67 -12.28
N ARG A 288 -6.99 20.68 -12.03
CA ARG A 288 -5.61 20.54 -11.52
C ARG A 288 -5.46 21.45 -10.31
N SER A 289 -5.06 20.87 -9.19
CA SER A 289 -4.81 21.61 -7.95
C SER A 289 -3.45 22.33 -7.99
N GLU A 290 -3.29 23.39 -7.20
CA GLU A 290 -1.99 24.06 -7.12
C GLU A 290 -0.90 23.16 -6.53
N ALA A 291 -1.24 22.28 -5.58
CA ALA A 291 -0.31 21.31 -5.03
C ALA A 291 0.24 20.37 -6.12
N GLN A 292 -0.64 19.90 -7.01
CA GLN A 292 -0.26 19.11 -8.17
C GLN A 292 0.63 19.91 -9.14
N LEU A 293 0.25 21.14 -9.47
CA LEU A 293 1.01 22.01 -10.38
C LEU A 293 2.38 22.42 -9.80
N ALA A 294 2.49 22.53 -8.48
CA ALA A 294 3.75 22.81 -7.78
C ALA A 294 4.70 21.60 -7.73
N GLY A 295 4.24 20.41 -8.15
CA GLY A 295 5.03 19.19 -8.12
C GLY A 295 5.25 18.63 -6.72
N CYS A 296 4.26 18.76 -5.83
CA CYS A 296 4.28 18.12 -4.51
C CYS A 296 4.34 16.59 -4.67
N PRO A 297 5.34 15.88 -4.12
CA PRO A 297 5.54 14.45 -4.36
C PRO A 297 4.36 13.56 -3.99
N SER A 298 3.61 13.92 -2.94
CA SER A 298 2.45 13.15 -2.48
C SER A 298 1.14 13.58 -3.15
N ALA A 299 1.16 14.57 -4.05
CA ALA A 299 -0.03 14.97 -4.80
C ALA A 299 -0.36 13.96 -5.91
N PRO A 300 -1.66 13.69 -6.16
CA PRO A 300 -2.09 12.74 -7.18
C PRO A 300 -1.77 13.25 -8.59
N LEU A 301 -1.57 12.32 -9.53
CA LEU A 301 -1.46 12.60 -10.96
C LEU A 301 -2.78 13.14 -11.53
N GLN A 302 -3.91 12.69 -10.98
CA GLN A 302 -5.22 13.22 -11.31
C GLN A 302 -5.98 13.50 -10.01
N THR A 303 -6.28 14.78 -9.77
CA THR A 303 -6.93 15.25 -8.54
C THR A 303 -8.33 14.63 -8.37
N ILE A 304 -9.10 14.54 -9.47
CA ILE A 304 -10.45 13.96 -9.50
C ILE A 304 -10.52 12.92 -10.62
N THR A 305 -10.69 11.65 -10.26
CA THR A 305 -10.96 10.57 -11.21
C THR A 305 -12.46 10.45 -11.42
N VAL A 306 -12.94 10.66 -12.65
CA VAL A 306 -14.36 10.55 -13.00
C VAL A 306 -14.63 9.17 -13.59
N HIS A 307 -15.58 8.44 -12.99
CA HIS A 307 -16.03 7.13 -13.43
C HIS A 307 -17.22 7.25 -14.37
N GLU A 308 -17.18 6.54 -15.49
CA GLU A 308 -18.26 6.50 -16.48
C GLU A 308 -19.28 5.41 -16.14
N GLU A 309 -18.84 4.35 -15.47
CA GLU A 309 -19.68 3.22 -15.11
C GLU A 309 -20.77 3.63 -14.12
N GLN A 310 -21.98 3.12 -14.36
CA GLN A 310 -23.17 3.55 -13.64
C GLN A 310 -23.14 3.20 -12.14
N ASP A 311 -22.42 2.15 -11.76
CA ASP A 311 -22.32 1.61 -10.40
C ASP A 311 -21.01 1.99 -9.68
N ARG A 312 -20.28 2.99 -10.20
CA ARG A 312 -19.03 3.50 -9.63
C ARG A 312 -19.17 4.94 -9.15
N PRO A 313 -18.35 5.37 -8.15
CA PRO A 313 -17.31 4.60 -7.46
C PRO A 313 -17.87 3.68 -6.35
N GLN A 314 -17.07 2.73 -5.89
CA GLN A 314 -17.35 1.82 -4.77
C GLN A 314 -16.18 1.81 -3.77
N PRO A 315 -16.42 1.85 -2.45
CA PRO A 315 -15.35 2.04 -1.47
C PRO A 315 -14.26 0.98 -1.55
N ARG A 316 -14.65 -0.30 -1.69
CA ARG A 316 -13.70 -1.41 -1.75
C ARG A 316 -12.82 -1.40 -3.00
N MET A 317 -13.39 -0.98 -4.14
CA MET A 317 -12.71 -1.04 -5.44
C MET A 317 -11.85 0.20 -5.70
N ASP A 318 -12.30 1.38 -5.26
CA ASP A 318 -11.79 2.64 -5.78
C ASP A 318 -11.02 3.48 -4.77
N ARG A 319 -11.14 3.21 -3.45
CA ARG A 319 -10.50 4.04 -2.42
C ARG A 319 -8.99 4.15 -2.57
N ALA A 320 -8.33 3.09 -3.03
CA ALA A 320 -6.87 3.00 -3.13
C ALA A 320 -6.33 3.47 -4.49
N HIS A 321 -7.19 3.94 -5.40
CA HIS A 321 -6.74 4.51 -6.67
C HIS A 321 -5.78 5.68 -6.41
N GLN A 322 -4.62 5.67 -7.08
CA GLN A 322 -3.51 6.60 -6.83
C GLN A 322 -3.15 6.71 -5.34
N GLU A 323 -3.08 5.55 -4.66
CA GLU A 323 -2.75 5.41 -3.24
C GLU A 323 -3.70 6.18 -2.29
N GLY A 324 -4.90 6.53 -2.78
CA GLY A 324 -5.88 7.30 -2.03
C GLY A 324 -5.51 8.78 -1.88
N ALA A 325 -4.63 9.32 -2.73
CA ALA A 325 -4.24 10.73 -2.74
C ALA A 325 -5.21 11.65 -3.51
N GLY A 326 -6.08 11.09 -4.37
CA GLY A 326 -7.13 11.83 -5.08
C GLY A 326 -8.54 11.47 -4.60
N VAL A 327 -9.55 12.00 -5.28
CA VAL A 327 -10.96 11.62 -5.07
C VAL A 327 -11.55 10.99 -6.33
N ASN A 328 -12.51 10.10 -6.13
CA ASN A 328 -13.24 9.43 -7.19
C ASN A 328 -14.65 10.01 -7.26
N VAL A 329 -15.09 10.46 -8.44
CA VAL A 329 -16.45 10.97 -8.68
C VAL A 329 -17.13 10.10 -9.72
N GLY A 330 -18.40 9.79 -9.53
CA GLY A 330 -19.18 9.05 -10.51
C GLY A 330 -20.65 9.41 -10.44
N ARG A 331 -21.45 8.77 -11.29
CA ARG A 331 -22.89 8.99 -11.37
C ARG A 331 -23.29 10.46 -11.56
N VAL A 332 -22.49 11.24 -12.29
CA VAL A 332 -22.80 12.64 -12.58
C VAL A 332 -24.04 12.72 -13.48
N ARG A 333 -25.08 13.42 -13.02
CA ARG A 333 -26.37 13.53 -13.74
C ARG A 333 -27.19 14.73 -13.30
N GLN A 334 -28.22 15.06 -14.06
CA GLN A 334 -29.19 16.09 -13.68
C GLN A 334 -29.90 15.71 -12.37
N CYS A 335 -30.05 16.71 -11.50
CA CYS A 335 -30.90 16.62 -10.33
C CYS A 335 -32.29 17.19 -10.67
N PRO A 336 -33.39 16.45 -10.48
CA PRO A 336 -34.74 16.99 -10.73
C PRO A 336 -35.19 18.10 -9.76
N VAL A 337 -34.46 18.32 -8.67
CA VAL A 337 -34.80 19.28 -7.61
C VAL A 337 -33.82 20.45 -7.58
N LEU A 338 -32.52 20.15 -7.67
CA LEU A 338 -31.45 21.15 -7.81
C LEU A 338 -31.00 21.19 -9.27
N ASP A 339 -29.69 21.20 -9.54
CA ASP A 339 -29.18 21.22 -10.93
C ASP A 339 -28.44 19.93 -11.27
N ILE A 340 -27.45 19.57 -10.46
CA ILE A 340 -26.57 18.40 -10.69
C ILE A 340 -26.49 17.56 -9.43
N LYS A 341 -26.40 16.24 -9.58
CA LYS A 341 -26.07 15.31 -8.50
C LYS A 341 -25.05 14.28 -8.92
N PHE A 342 -24.18 13.89 -8.00
CA PHE A 342 -23.08 12.95 -8.22
C PHE A 342 -22.75 12.19 -6.92
N VAL A 343 -21.92 11.16 -7.05
CA VAL A 343 -21.35 10.41 -5.93
C VAL A 343 -19.87 10.71 -5.86
N VAL A 344 -19.34 10.98 -4.67
CA VAL A 344 -17.89 11.11 -4.44
C VAL A 344 -17.42 10.10 -3.40
N LEU A 345 -16.23 9.56 -3.63
CA LEU A 345 -15.53 8.64 -2.74
C LEU A 345 -14.10 9.14 -2.51
N ALA A 346 -13.69 9.19 -1.25
CA ALA A 346 -12.32 9.49 -0.84
C ALA A 346 -11.81 8.46 0.16
N ASP A 347 -10.51 8.17 0.13
CA ASP A 347 -9.85 7.45 1.23
C ASP A 347 -9.70 8.38 2.44
N ASN A 348 -10.50 8.11 3.48
CA ASN A 348 -10.59 8.95 4.67
C ASN A 348 -9.33 8.92 5.54
N VAL A 349 -8.46 7.90 5.42
CA VAL A 349 -7.22 7.79 6.20
C VAL A 349 -6.03 8.34 5.42
N SER A 350 -6.10 8.31 4.09
CA SER A 350 -5.11 8.89 3.18
C SER A 350 -5.40 10.38 2.94
N ILE A 351 -6.04 10.76 1.83
CA ILE A 351 -6.34 12.17 1.54
C ILE A 351 -7.21 12.82 2.61
N GLY A 352 -8.07 12.08 3.30
CA GLY A 352 -8.85 12.62 4.41
C GLY A 352 -8.06 12.93 5.70
N ALA A 353 -6.80 12.47 5.82
CA ALA A 353 -6.00 12.66 7.02
C ALA A 353 -4.51 12.87 6.74
N ALA A 354 -3.70 11.80 6.74
CA ALA A 354 -2.24 11.92 6.77
C ALA A 354 -1.65 12.45 5.45
N THR A 355 -2.17 11.98 4.30
CA THR A 355 -1.69 12.42 2.98
C THR A 355 -1.93 13.91 2.79
N SER A 356 -3.08 14.44 3.21
CA SER A 356 -3.34 15.89 3.11
C SER A 356 -2.36 16.72 3.94
N SER A 357 -2.08 16.32 5.18
CA SER A 357 -1.12 17.03 6.03
C SER A 357 0.30 16.98 5.45
N ILE A 358 0.70 15.86 4.83
CA ILE A 358 1.99 15.75 4.14
C ILE A 358 2.03 16.68 2.92
N ILE A 359 1.00 16.70 2.07
CA ILE A 359 0.96 17.60 0.90
C ILE A 359 0.97 19.08 1.35
N ASN A 360 0.27 19.43 2.43
CA ASN A 360 0.32 20.78 3.01
C ASN A 360 1.75 21.17 3.41
N ALA A 361 2.49 20.26 4.04
CA ALA A 361 3.88 20.48 4.41
C ALA A 361 4.82 20.56 3.18
N GLU A 362 4.64 19.70 2.19
CA GLU A 362 5.38 19.73 0.92
C GLU A 362 5.20 21.09 0.24
N PHE A 363 3.96 21.54 0.09
CA PHE A 363 3.62 22.81 -0.55
C PHE A 363 4.20 24.01 0.21
N ALA A 364 4.10 24.00 1.55
CA ALA A 364 4.68 25.04 2.40
C ALA A 364 6.20 25.16 2.22
N VAL A 365 6.92 24.04 2.08
CA VAL A 365 8.36 24.09 1.83
C VAL A 365 8.69 24.49 0.39
N ILE A 366 7.96 24.00 -0.61
CA ILE A 366 8.17 24.36 -2.03
C ILE A 366 7.97 25.86 -2.24
N LYS A 367 6.88 26.43 -1.69
CA LYS A 367 6.58 27.87 -1.77
C LYS A 367 7.48 28.73 -0.88
N GLY A 368 8.30 28.12 -0.01
CA GLY A 368 9.20 28.85 0.89
C GLY A 368 8.48 29.55 2.03
N VAL A 369 7.25 29.14 2.35
CA VAL A 369 6.50 29.61 3.53
C VAL A 369 7.15 29.08 4.82
N TYR A 370 7.86 27.96 4.73
CA TYR A 370 8.80 27.50 5.75
C TYR A 370 10.25 27.78 5.29
N PHE A 371 10.94 28.71 5.95
CA PHE A 371 12.32 29.07 5.62
C PHE A 371 13.32 28.04 6.15
N LEU A 372 13.78 27.14 5.28
CA LEU A 372 15.14 26.61 5.41
C LEU A 372 16.10 27.59 4.71
N PRO A 373 17.32 27.81 5.23
CA PRO A 373 18.32 28.62 4.55
C PRO A 373 18.62 28.01 3.18
N ARG A 374 18.13 28.64 2.10
CA ARG A 374 18.47 28.25 0.72
C ARG A 374 19.91 28.67 0.41
N PRO A 375 20.75 27.80 -0.16
CA PRO A 375 21.86 28.26 -0.98
C PRO A 375 21.30 28.98 -2.22
N ARG A 376 21.94 30.09 -2.60
CA ARG A 376 21.54 30.95 -3.73
C ARG A 376 21.45 30.19 -5.05
N ASP A 377 20.48 30.63 -5.85
CA ASP A 377 20.32 30.44 -7.29
C ASP A 377 20.48 29.01 -7.81
N ARG A 378 19.35 28.36 -8.11
CA ARG A 378 19.21 27.44 -9.25
C ARG A 378 17.75 27.15 -9.52
N TYR A 379 17.38 27.37 -10.78
CA TYR A 379 16.09 27.04 -11.38
C TYR A 379 15.67 25.60 -11.02
N PHE A 380 14.38 25.44 -10.71
CA PHE A 380 13.74 24.14 -10.53
C PHE A 380 13.88 23.31 -11.81
N ILE A 381 14.43 22.10 -11.68
CA ILE A 381 14.33 21.06 -12.69
C ILE A 381 13.31 20.04 -12.15
N PRO A 382 12.23 19.71 -12.88
CA PRO A 382 11.27 18.66 -12.51
C PRO A 382 11.97 17.29 -12.44
N MET A 383 11.27 16.22 -12.04
CA MET A 383 11.76 14.85 -12.29
C MET A 383 12.35 14.82 -13.70
N SER A 384 13.64 14.48 -13.79
CA SER A 384 14.37 14.62 -15.05
C SER A 384 13.56 13.93 -16.14
N ASP A 385 13.31 14.64 -17.23
CA ASP A 385 12.70 14.13 -18.45
C ASP A 385 13.27 12.75 -18.83
N SER A 386 14.54 12.47 -18.48
CA SER A 386 15.20 11.17 -18.63
C SER A 386 14.61 9.99 -17.84
N ALA A 387 14.06 10.17 -16.62
CA ALA A 387 13.51 9.07 -15.82
C ALA A 387 12.10 8.67 -16.29
N LEU A 388 11.29 9.67 -16.67
CA LEU A 388 10.02 9.45 -17.33
C LEU A 388 10.24 8.88 -18.75
N LYS A 389 11.23 9.40 -19.49
CA LYS A 389 11.68 8.80 -20.76
C LYS A 389 12.19 7.38 -20.57
N ALA A 390 12.91 7.07 -19.49
CA ALA A 390 13.42 5.73 -19.22
C ALA A 390 12.30 4.74 -18.93
N SER A 391 11.32 5.09 -18.09
CA SER A 391 10.17 4.21 -17.80
C SER A 391 9.22 4.07 -18.99
N ILE A 392 9.04 5.13 -19.80
CA ILE A 392 8.33 5.06 -21.07
C ILE A 392 9.11 4.19 -22.07
N PHE A 393 10.42 4.37 -22.19
CA PHE A 393 11.28 3.59 -23.08
C PHE A 393 11.34 2.12 -22.67
N GLN A 394 11.37 1.82 -21.37
CA GLN A 394 11.27 0.46 -20.84
C GLN A 394 9.97 -0.24 -21.28
N ARG A 395 8.85 0.49 -21.33
CA ARG A 395 7.55 -0.07 -21.77
C ARG A 395 7.44 -0.19 -23.28
N LEU A 396 7.96 0.79 -24.04
CA LEU A 396 7.88 0.82 -25.50
C LEU A 396 8.92 -0.08 -26.18
N HIS A 397 10.11 -0.20 -25.59
CA HIS A 397 11.26 -0.93 -26.12
C HIS A 397 11.95 -1.73 -25.00
N PRO A 398 11.27 -2.74 -24.41
CA PRO A 398 11.78 -3.47 -23.24
C PRO A 398 13.10 -4.22 -23.53
N ARG A 399 13.25 -4.81 -24.71
CA ARG A 399 14.50 -5.48 -25.11
C ARG A 399 15.67 -4.51 -25.21
N ALA A 400 15.53 -3.42 -25.97
CA ALA A 400 16.57 -2.40 -26.11
C ALA A 400 16.89 -1.69 -24.79
N TYR A 401 15.93 -1.64 -23.86
CA TYR A 401 16.18 -1.17 -22.49
C TYR A 401 17.12 -2.12 -21.75
N LEU A 402 16.81 -3.43 -21.74
CA LEU A 402 17.66 -4.43 -21.08
C LEU A 402 19.06 -4.52 -21.73
N GLU A 403 19.17 -4.47 -23.06
CA GLU A 403 20.45 -4.46 -23.80
C GLU A 403 21.39 -3.35 -23.32
N ARG A 404 20.86 -2.14 -23.06
CA ARG A 404 21.68 -1.01 -22.58
C ARG A 404 22.23 -1.22 -21.19
N PHE A 405 21.49 -1.92 -20.33
CA PHE A 405 21.92 -2.25 -18.98
C PHE A 405 22.98 -3.36 -19.01
N VAL A 406 22.71 -4.43 -19.76
CA VAL A 406 23.65 -5.53 -19.96
C VAL A 406 24.98 -5.05 -20.56
N ALA A 407 24.95 -4.10 -21.50
CA ALA A 407 26.16 -3.51 -22.08
C ALA A 407 27.03 -2.73 -21.08
N GLU A 408 26.47 -2.29 -19.95
CA GLU A 408 27.17 -1.58 -18.87
C GLU A 408 27.48 -2.51 -17.67
N ASP A 409 27.36 -3.83 -17.83
CA ASP A 409 27.57 -4.86 -16.79
C ASP A 409 26.69 -4.69 -15.53
N VAL A 410 25.51 -4.09 -15.67
CA VAL A 410 24.58 -3.80 -14.56
C VAL A 410 23.15 -4.18 -14.95
N ARG A 411 22.36 -4.72 -14.03
CA ARG A 411 20.94 -5.02 -14.27
C ARG A 411 20.03 -3.82 -13.95
N PRO A 412 18.80 -3.76 -14.51
CA PRO A 412 17.87 -2.65 -14.23
C PRO A 412 17.53 -2.42 -12.76
N ASP A 413 17.65 -3.45 -11.92
CA ASP A 413 17.45 -3.42 -10.47
C ASP A 413 18.74 -3.08 -9.67
N GLY A 414 19.86 -2.85 -10.37
CA GLY A 414 21.17 -2.55 -9.79
C GLY A 414 22.00 -3.78 -9.39
N ARG A 415 21.51 -5.01 -9.64
CA ARG A 415 22.28 -6.23 -9.38
C ARG A 415 23.34 -6.50 -10.45
N VAL A 416 24.37 -7.26 -10.07
CA VAL A 416 25.29 -7.92 -11.02
C VAL A 416 24.68 -9.22 -11.54
N PHE A 417 25.23 -9.79 -12.61
CA PHE A 417 24.63 -10.94 -13.31
C PHE A 417 24.48 -12.21 -12.45
N ASP A 418 25.44 -12.49 -11.56
CA ASP A 418 25.42 -13.67 -10.69
C ASP A 418 24.73 -13.43 -9.33
N ALA A 419 24.15 -12.24 -9.10
CA ALA A 419 23.54 -11.90 -7.81
C ALA A 419 22.10 -12.42 -7.66
N TRP A 420 21.87 -13.11 -6.55
CA TRP A 420 20.58 -13.70 -6.18
C TRP A 420 19.79 -12.80 -5.23
N ARG A 421 18.45 -12.78 -5.35
CA ARG A 421 17.57 -12.16 -4.35
C ARG A 421 17.58 -12.94 -3.03
N ASP A 422 17.28 -12.24 -1.94
CA ASP A 422 17.18 -12.84 -0.61
C ASP A 422 15.98 -13.77 -0.51
N VAL A 423 16.14 -14.86 0.24
CA VAL A 423 15.09 -15.86 0.49
C VAL A 423 14.71 -15.84 1.96
N SER A 424 13.40 -15.84 2.25
CA SER A 424 12.90 -16.07 3.61
C SER A 424 11.75 -17.07 3.60
N VAL A 425 11.78 -18.01 4.53
CA VAL A 425 10.72 -19.01 4.72
C VAL A 425 10.18 -18.88 6.13
N ASN A 426 8.87 -18.62 6.25
CA ASN A 426 8.20 -18.42 7.53
C ASN A 426 7.11 -19.47 7.73
N ALA A 427 7.14 -20.12 8.90
CA ALA A 427 6.12 -21.04 9.36
C ALA A 427 5.36 -20.45 10.58
N PRO A 428 4.04 -20.25 10.52
CA PRO A 428 3.23 -19.88 11.67
C PRO A 428 3.17 -21.04 12.67
N SER A 429 3.52 -20.78 13.93
CA SER A 429 3.81 -21.81 14.93
C SER A 429 2.58 -22.56 15.49
N ARG A 430 1.34 -22.25 15.07
CA ARG A 430 0.11 -22.67 15.77
C ARG A 430 -1.14 -22.80 14.87
N LEU A 431 -1.02 -23.37 13.67
CA LEU A 431 -2.20 -23.77 12.88
C LEU A 431 -2.23 -25.29 12.70
N PRO A 432 -3.42 -25.93 12.73
CA PRO A 432 -3.58 -27.38 12.54
C PRO A 432 -3.34 -27.85 11.09
N MET A 433 -2.94 -26.94 10.20
CA MET A 433 -2.61 -27.20 8.80
C MET A 433 -1.22 -26.59 8.54
N ALA A 434 -0.32 -27.34 7.90
CA ALA A 434 1.03 -26.88 7.59
C ALA A 434 0.98 -25.81 6.48
N LEU A 435 0.69 -24.57 6.87
CA LEU A 435 0.67 -23.40 6.02
C LEU A 435 2.02 -22.70 6.11
N HIS A 436 2.69 -22.44 4.99
CA HIS A 436 3.98 -21.75 4.94
C HIS A 436 3.98 -20.62 3.95
N LEU A 437 4.82 -19.63 4.24
CA LEU A 437 5.05 -18.48 3.40
C LEU A 437 6.52 -18.50 3.00
N SER A 438 6.80 -18.51 1.70
CA SER A 438 8.13 -18.24 1.18
C SER A 438 8.15 -16.92 0.42
N VAL A 439 9.26 -16.20 0.55
CA VAL A 439 9.52 -14.94 -0.15
C VAL A 439 10.89 -15.07 -0.81
N LEU A 440 10.94 -14.90 -2.13
CA LEU A 440 12.15 -14.82 -2.95
C LEU A 440 12.17 -13.42 -3.59
N GLY A 441 12.95 -12.51 -3.01
CA GLY A 441 12.87 -11.09 -3.36
C GLY A 441 11.49 -10.50 -3.10
N GLU A 442 10.78 -10.06 -4.14
CA GLU A 442 9.39 -9.60 -4.06
C GLU A 442 8.38 -10.73 -4.40
N THR A 443 8.83 -11.85 -4.98
CA THR A 443 7.95 -12.99 -5.29
C THR A 443 7.54 -13.69 -4.00
N THR A 444 6.23 -13.75 -3.77
CA THR A 444 5.65 -14.25 -2.52
C THR A 444 4.71 -15.42 -2.78
N ILE A 445 4.98 -16.57 -2.17
CA ILE A 445 4.16 -17.79 -2.28
C ILE A 445 3.68 -18.23 -0.91
N VAL A 446 2.38 -18.47 -0.79
CA VAL A 446 1.77 -19.15 0.36
C VAL A 446 1.46 -20.59 -0.04
N CYS A 447 1.97 -21.58 0.70
CA CYS A 447 1.73 -22.99 0.46
C CYS A 447 1.01 -23.63 1.65
N GLY A 448 -0.03 -24.42 1.43
CA GLY A 448 -0.71 -25.21 2.45
C GLY A 448 -0.77 -26.69 2.07
N VAL A 449 -0.58 -27.58 3.05
CA VAL A 449 -0.78 -29.02 2.86
C VAL A 449 -2.09 -29.47 3.51
N LYS A 450 -2.93 -30.15 2.73
CA LYS A 450 -4.19 -30.77 3.17
C LYS A 450 -4.13 -32.28 2.91
N ALA A 451 -4.48 -33.08 3.91
CA ALA A 451 -4.46 -34.54 3.82
C ALA A 451 -5.89 -35.13 3.87
N GLU A 452 -6.20 -36.04 2.95
CA GLU A 452 -7.45 -36.80 2.88
C GLU A 452 -7.17 -38.31 2.70
N ILE A 453 -8.16 -39.17 2.94
CA ILE A 453 -8.01 -40.62 2.73
C ILE A 453 -8.86 -41.02 1.52
N ALA A 454 -8.24 -41.71 0.57
CA ALA A 454 -8.91 -42.23 -0.62
C ALA A 454 -8.47 -43.68 -0.91
N GLU A 455 -9.17 -44.32 -1.85
CA GLU A 455 -8.74 -45.62 -2.38
C GLU A 455 -7.57 -45.42 -3.36
N PRO A 456 -6.47 -46.20 -3.24
CA PRO A 456 -5.37 -46.20 -4.20
C PRO A 456 -5.82 -46.51 -5.63
N GLU A 457 -5.03 -46.11 -6.62
CA GLU A 457 -5.26 -46.51 -8.01
C GLU A 457 -5.11 -48.04 -8.18
N LEU A 458 -5.86 -48.60 -9.12
CA LEU A 458 -5.84 -50.04 -9.40
C LEU A 458 -4.47 -50.52 -9.90
N ASP A 459 -3.73 -49.64 -10.57
CA ASP A 459 -2.43 -49.94 -11.16
C ASP A 459 -1.28 -49.81 -10.14
N THR A 460 -1.44 -48.98 -9.10
CA THR A 460 -0.45 -48.72 -8.03
C THR A 460 -1.06 -48.91 -6.63
N PRO A 461 -1.45 -50.15 -6.26
CA PRO A 461 -2.21 -50.42 -5.03
C PRO A 461 -1.43 -50.19 -3.71
N GLU A 462 -0.11 -50.04 -3.80
CA GLU A 462 0.80 -49.82 -2.68
C GLU A 462 1.38 -48.39 -2.65
N GLU A 463 0.71 -47.44 -3.31
CA GLU A 463 1.11 -46.03 -3.33
C GLU A 463 -0.05 -45.13 -2.87
N GLY A 464 0.29 -44.06 -2.14
CA GLY A 464 -0.62 -42.94 -1.90
C GLY A 464 -0.46 -41.85 -2.94
N PHE A 465 -1.13 -40.72 -2.73
CA PHE A 465 -1.20 -39.64 -3.71
C PHE A 465 -0.53 -38.37 -3.20
N LEU A 466 0.18 -37.69 -4.10
CA LEU A 466 0.70 -36.34 -3.91
C LEU A 466 0.19 -35.48 -5.07
N VAL A 467 -0.53 -34.42 -4.75
CA VAL A 467 -1.17 -33.55 -5.74
C VAL A 467 -0.72 -32.11 -5.47
N PRO A 468 0.41 -31.66 -6.05
CA PRO A 468 0.84 -30.28 -5.95
C PRO A 468 0.10 -29.42 -6.97
N ASN A 469 -0.46 -28.32 -6.49
CA ASN A 469 -1.13 -27.32 -7.33
C ASN A 469 -0.47 -25.97 -7.10
N ILE A 470 -0.23 -25.21 -8.17
CA ILE A 470 0.10 -23.80 -8.06
C ILE A 470 -1.00 -22.94 -8.68
N ASP A 471 -1.46 -21.94 -7.94
CA ASP A 471 -2.40 -20.94 -8.38
C ASP A 471 -1.70 -19.59 -8.59
N LEU A 472 -1.98 -18.97 -9.75
CA LEU A 472 -1.46 -17.68 -10.19
C LEU A 472 -2.63 -16.72 -10.38
N PRO A 473 -3.23 -16.22 -9.28
CA PRO A 473 -4.43 -15.40 -9.37
C PRO A 473 -4.12 -14.02 -9.98
N ALA A 474 -5.12 -13.36 -10.56
CA ALA A 474 -5.00 -11.99 -11.08
C ALA A 474 -4.56 -10.95 -10.01
N LEU A 475 -4.62 -11.32 -8.72
CA LEU A 475 -4.12 -10.52 -7.61
C LEU A 475 -2.58 -10.40 -7.61
N CYS A 476 -1.85 -11.43 -8.08
CA CYS A 476 -0.39 -11.48 -7.96
C CYS A 476 0.36 -10.71 -9.05
N SER A 477 -0.25 -10.57 -10.23
CA SER A 477 0.26 -9.74 -11.32
C SER A 477 -0.84 -9.50 -12.37
N PRO A 478 -0.86 -8.31 -13.02
CA PRO A 478 -1.77 -8.03 -14.13
C PRO A 478 -1.54 -8.94 -15.35
N LYS A 479 -0.46 -9.74 -15.38
CA LYS A 479 -0.22 -10.78 -16.39
C LYS A 479 -1.33 -11.85 -16.37
N PHE A 480 -1.89 -12.15 -15.20
CA PHE A 480 -2.86 -13.24 -15.03
C PHE A 480 -4.29 -12.72 -15.01
N LYS A 481 -5.20 -13.45 -15.68
CA LYS A 481 -6.62 -13.08 -15.76
C LYS A 481 -7.44 -13.88 -14.72
N PRO A 482 -8.52 -13.30 -14.17
CA PRO A 482 -9.44 -14.06 -13.33
C PRO A 482 -10.11 -15.18 -14.14
N GLY A 483 -10.11 -16.41 -13.61
CA GLY A 483 -10.65 -17.56 -14.33
C GLY A 483 -10.04 -18.88 -13.86
N PRO A 484 -10.23 -19.98 -14.63
CA PRO A 484 -9.56 -21.25 -14.38
C PRO A 484 -8.03 -21.12 -14.47
N PRO A 485 -7.26 -22.07 -13.91
CA PRO A 485 -5.81 -22.05 -13.94
C PRO A 485 -5.25 -21.84 -15.35
N THR A 486 -4.38 -20.85 -15.49
CA THR A 486 -3.70 -20.56 -16.76
C THR A 486 -2.79 -21.71 -17.19
N ASP A 487 -2.48 -21.81 -18.48
CA ASP A 487 -1.55 -22.81 -19.01
C ASP A 487 -0.19 -22.76 -18.28
N ASP A 488 0.32 -21.56 -17.99
CA ASP A 488 1.53 -21.34 -17.19
C ASP A 488 1.45 -22.04 -15.82
N ALA A 489 0.31 -21.93 -15.13
CA ALA A 489 0.10 -22.54 -13.81
C ALA A 489 0.01 -24.08 -13.89
N GLN A 490 -0.57 -24.62 -14.97
CA GLN A 490 -0.65 -26.06 -15.21
C GLN A 490 0.74 -26.65 -15.47
N VAL A 491 1.52 -26.03 -16.36
CA VAL A 491 2.90 -26.47 -16.66
C VAL A 491 3.79 -26.41 -15.40
N LEU A 492 3.63 -25.37 -14.58
CA LEU A 492 4.36 -25.27 -13.33
C LEU A 492 3.93 -26.35 -12.32
N SER A 493 2.63 -26.65 -12.23
CA SER A 493 2.11 -27.72 -11.35
C SER A 493 2.69 -29.08 -11.75
N ASP A 494 2.71 -29.40 -13.04
CA ASP A 494 3.29 -30.64 -13.56
C ASP A 494 4.78 -30.75 -13.26
N ARG A 495 5.54 -29.67 -13.48
CA ARG A 495 6.98 -29.62 -13.15
C ARG A 495 7.24 -29.76 -11.65
N LEU A 496 6.41 -29.16 -10.81
CA LEU A 496 6.51 -29.29 -9.36
C LEU A 496 6.20 -30.73 -8.94
N ASN A 497 5.24 -31.38 -9.59
CA ASN A 497 4.89 -32.78 -9.34
C ASN A 497 6.07 -33.73 -9.63
N GLU A 498 6.74 -33.57 -10.77
CA GLU A 498 7.91 -34.38 -11.13
C GLU A 498 9.03 -34.29 -10.08
N VAL A 499 9.31 -33.09 -9.58
CA VAL A 499 10.35 -32.87 -8.57
C VAL A 499 9.91 -33.39 -7.19
N LEU A 500 8.67 -33.10 -6.78
CA LEU A 500 8.16 -33.47 -5.45
C LEU A 500 7.87 -34.95 -5.31
N ALA A 501 7.54 -35.67 -6.39
CA ALA A 501 7.38 -37.12 -6.36
C ALA A 501 8.67 -37.84 -5.91
N SER A 502 9.84 -37.25 -6.20
CA SER A 502 11.14 -37.78 -5.73
C SER A 502 11.47 -37.45 -4.26
N THR A 503 10.67 -36.60 -3.63
CA THR A 503 10.91 -36.04 -2.28
C THR A 503 10.33 -36.92 -1.17
N ILE A 504 9.19 -37.56 -1.43
CA ILE A 504 8.42 -38.37 -0.47
C ILE A 504 8.27 -39.80 -1.00
N SER A 505 8.39 -40.80 -0.13
CA SER A 505 8.04 -42.18 -0.51
C SER A 505 6.52 -42.34 -0.51
N LEU A 506 5.90 -42.46 -1.68
CA LEU A 506 4.44 -42.62 -1.83
C LEU A 506 3.92 -43.89 -1.11
N SER A 507 4.75 -44.92 -0.98
CA SER A 507 4.43 -46.12 -0.19
C SER A 507 4.24 -45.84 1.31
N SER A 508 4.87 -44.79 1.85
CA SER A 508 4.70 -44.39 3.26
C SER A 508 3.31 -43.81 3.56
N LEU A 509 2.56 -43.44 2.51
CA LEU A 509 1.22 -42.88 2.61
C LEU A 509 0.13 -43.96 2.64
N VAL A 510 0.47 -45.23 2.45
CA VAL A 510 -0.49 -46.33 2.45
C VAL A 510 -0.92 -46.68 3.87
N ILE A 511 -2.24 -46.78 4.07
CA ILE A 511 -2.84 -47.26 5.32
C ILE A 511 -3.17 -48.74 5.20
N HIS A 512 -3.75 -49.15 4.06
CA HIS A 512 -4.02 -50.53 3.71
C HIS A 512 -3.91 -50.72 2.19
N PRO A 513 -3.16 -51.72 1.70
CA PRO A 513 -3.03 -51.99 0.27
C PRO A 513 -4.39 -52.13 -0.42
N SER A 514 -4.54 -51.47 -1.57
CA SER A 514 -5.76 -51.47 -2.41
C SER A 514 -7.05 -51.00 -1.74
N LYS A 515 -7.01 -50.41 -0.53
CA LYS A 515 -8.21 -50.02 0.22
C LYS A 515 -8.17 -48.62 0.80
N ALA A 516 -7.03 -48.19 1.33
CA ALA A 516 -6.92 -46.86 1.91
C ALA A 516 -5.49 -46.34 1.85
N ALA A 517 -5.32 -45.15 1.29
CA ALA A 517 -4.07 -44.40 1.34
C ALA A 517 -4.35 -42.90 1.56
N TRP A 518 -3.33 -42.19 2.03
CA TRP A 518 -3.35 -40.75 2.16
C TRP A 518 -3.19 -40.08 0.79
N VAL A 519 -3.99 -39.02 0.59
CA VAL A 519 -3.89 -38.06 -0.49
C VAL A 519 -3.41 -36.75 0.11
N LEU A 520 -2.24 -36.28 -0.30
CA LEU A 520 -1.68 -35.00 0.11
C LEU A 520 -1.88 -33.98 -1.01
N TYR A 521 -2.79 -33.03 -0.79
CA TYR A 521 -2.94 -31.85 -1.62
C TYR A 521 -1.96 -30.79 -1.13
N VAL A 522 -1.04 -30.36 -1.99
CA VAL A 522 -0.03 -29.34 -1.71
C VAL A 522 -0.37 -28.11 -2.54
N ASP A 523 -1.18 -27.22 -1.98
CA ASP A 523 -1.69 -26.06 -2.71
C ASP A 523 -0.82 -24.83 -2.43
N ALA A 524 -0.16 -24.32 -3.46
CA ALA A 524 0.58 -23.07 -3.44
C ALA A 524 -0.18 -21.96 -4.17
N THR A 525 -0.26 -20.79 -3.58
CA THR A 525 -0.86 -19.60 -4.18
C THR A 525 0.16 -18.48 -4.23
N CYS A 526 0.40 -17.94 -5.42
CA CYS A 526 1.22 -16.75 -5.59
C CYS A 526 0.44 -15.51 -5.15
N ILE A 527 1.02 -14.74 -4.23
CA ILE A 527 0.44 -13.48 -3.72
C ILE A 527 1.04 -12.28 -4.44
N ASN A 528 2.32 -12.32 -4.77
CA ASN A 528 3.02 -11.30 -5.54
C ASN A 528 3.97 -11.97 -6.52
N TYR A 529 3.92 -11.59 -7.78
CA TYR A 529 4.73 -12.18 -8.84
C TYR A 529 5.79 -11.17 -9.32
N ASP A 530 7.06 -11.44 -9.02
CA ASP A 530 8.23 -10.69 -9.49
C ASP A 530 9.27 -11.61 -10.16
N GLY A 531 8.84 -12.75 -10.72
CA GLY A 531 9.70 -13.72 -11.41
C GLY A 531 10.29 -14.82 -10.51
N ASN A 532 10.76 -15.90 -11.14
CA ASN A 532 11.17 -17.19 -10.56
C ASN A 532 10.13 -17.79 -9.61
N VAL A 533 8.88 -17.79 -10.06
CA VAL A 533 7.77 -18.37 -9.30
C VAL A 533 7.98 -19.86 -9.01
N PHE A 534 8.63 -20.60 -9.91
CA PHE A 534 8.95 -22.02 -9.72
C PHE A 534 9.86 -22.24 -8.52
N ASP A 535 10.92 -21.45 -8.38
CA ASP A 535 11.88 -21.56 -7.29
C ASP A 535 11.26 -21.22 -5.94
N ALA A 536 10.50 -20.11 -5.90
CA ALA A 536 9.75 -19.74 -4.70
C ALA A 536 8.72 -20.81 -4.31
N ALA A 537 7.99 -21.37 -5.29
CA ALA A 537 6.98 -22.38 -5.03
C ALA A 537 7.57 -23.69 -4.51
N LEU A 538 8.65 -24.19 -5.12
CA LEU A 538 9.30 -25.43 -4.68
C LEU A 538 9.81 -25.30 -3.24
N ILE A 539 10.45 -24.18 -2.90
CA ILE A 539 10.92 -23.88 -1.53
C ILE A 539 9.73 -23.88 -0.56
N ALA A 540 8.62 -23.23 -0.91
CA ALA A 540 7.42 -23.20 -0.08
C ALA A 540 6.83 -24.59 0.16
N MET A 541 6.73 -25.39 -0.91
CA MET A 541 6.13 -26.73 -0.88
C MET A 541 6.98 -27.72 -0.08
N VAL A 542 8.29 -27.76 -0.30
CA VAL A 542 9.21 -28.62 0.45
C VAL A 542 9.20 -28.26 1.94
N ALA A 543 9.20 -26.96 2.25
CA ALA A 543 9.06 -26.51 3.63
C ALA A 543 7.74 -26.99 4.25
N ALA A 544 6.63 -26.86 3.52
CA ALA A 544 5.29 -27.17 4.02
C ALA A 544 5.13 -28.67 4.29
N LEU A 545 5.65 -29.49 3.39
CA LEU A 545 5.72 -30.94 3.56
C LEU A 545 6.54 -31.31 4.80
N ARG A 546 7.69 -30.66 5.04
CA ARG A 546 8.56 -30.96 6.19
C ARG A 546 7.89 -30.73 7.54
N ASN A 547 7.05 -29.70 7.63
CA ASN A 547 6.31 -29.39 8.84
C ASN A 547 4.92 -30.05 8.90
N THR A 548 4.59 -30.92 7.93
CA THR A 548 3.32 -31.67 7.93
C THR A 548 3.40 -32.88 8.86
N THR A 549 2.40 -33.01 9.73
CA THR A 549 2.19 -34.18 10.59
C THR A 549 0.87 -34.85 10.23
N LEU A 550 0.89 -36.16 10.01
CA LEU A 550 -0.30 -36.94 9.69
C LEU A 550 -0.85 -37.63 10.95
N PRO A 551 -2.18 -37.60 11.17
CA PRO A 551 -2.80 -38.37 12.24
C PRO A 551 -2.73 -39.87 11.95
N LYS A 552 -2.70 -40.69 13.00
CA LYS A 552 -2.69 -42.15 12.84
C LYS A 552 -4.04 -42.64 12.31
N ALA A 553 -4.02 -43.23 11.12
CA ALA A 553 -5.17 -43.90 10.51
C ALA A 553 -5.00 -45.43 10.54
N THR A 554 -6.10 -46.15 10.77
CA THR A 554 -6.15 -47.62 10.76
C THR A 554 -7.38 -48.09 10.00
N TYR A 555 -7.18 -49.03 9.07
CA TYR A 555 -8.24 -49.67 8.33
C TYR A 555 -8.74 -50.92 9.06
N ASN A 556 -10.04 -51.03 9.27
CA ASN A 556 -10.65 -52.23 9.86
C ASN A 556 -11.23 -53.12 8.75
N VAL A 557 -10.67 -54.33 8.61
CA VAL A 557 -11.04 -55.29 7.56
C VAL A 557 -12.46 -55.86 7.75
N GLU A 558 -12.97 -55.93 8.99
CA GLU A 558 -14.30 -56.47 9.29
C GLU A 558 -15.42 -55.47 9.01
N THR A 559 -15.17 -54.18 9.23
CA THR A 559 -16.17 -53.11 9.04
C THR A 559 -16.01 -52.36 7.72
N GLY A 560 -14.89 -52.53 7.02
CA GLY A 560 -14.57 -51.80 5.79
C GLY A 560 -14.35 -50.29 6.00
N LEU A 561 -14.18 -49.85 7.26
CA LEU A 561 -14.08 -48.43 7.61
C LEU A 561 -12.66 -48.06 8.05
N THR A 562 -12.18 -46.91 7.55
CA THR A 562 -10.94 -46.29 8.02
C THR A 562 -11.24 -45.36 9.19
N THR A 563 -10.57 -45.60 10.31
CA THR A 563 -10.67 -44.76 11.51
C THR A 563 -9.41 -43.91 11.64
N CYS A 564 -9.59 -42.63 11.95
CA CYS A 564 -8.49 -41.66 12.07
C CYS A 564 -8.52 -41.02 13.46
N SER A 565 -7.40 -41.13 14.19
CA SER A 565 -7.25 -40.55 15.53
C SER A 565 -6.29 -39.38 15.50
N ARG A 566 -6.76 -38.20 15.93
CA ARG A 566 -5.94 -37.00 16.10
C ARG A 566 -5.06 -37.02 17.36
N ALA A 567 -5.23 -38.01 18.24
CA ALA A 567 -4.50 -38.10 19.50
C ALA A 567 -3.03 -38.51 19.30
N VAL A 568 -2.72 -39.16 18.17
CA VAL A 568 -1.36 -39.58 17.81
C VAL A 568 -1.11 -39.10 16.38
N ALA A 569 -0.11 -38.25 16.21
CA ALA A 569 0.33 -37.76 14.90
C ALA A 569 1.81 -38.08 14.71
N SER A 570 2.17 -38.51 13.50
CA SER A 570 3.55 -38.78 13.09
C SER A 570 3.99 -37.77 12.02
N PRO A 571 5.21 -37.25 12.09
CA PRO A 571 5.74 -36.38 11.04
C PRO A 571 5.86 -37.16 9.72
N LEU A 572 5.62 -36.46 8.61
CA LEU A 572 5.79 -37.00 7.26
C LEU A 572 7.25 -37.39 7.03
N GLN A 573 7.50 -38.56 6.44
CA GLN A 573 8.86 -39.01 6.12
C GLN A 573 9.28 -38.40 4.78
N ILE A 574 10.27 -37.51 4.83
CA ILE A 574 10.86 -36.86 3.66
C ILE A 574 12.28 -37.39 3.48
N HIS A 575 12.61 -37.82 2.27
CA HIS A 575 13.91 -38.41 1.96
C HIS A 575 14.91 -37.41 1.36
N LYS A 576 14.41 -36.36 0.72
CA LYS A 576 15.21 -35.34 0.03
C LYS A 576 14.60 -33.95 0.22
N THR A 577 15.40 -32.92 0.12
CA THR A 577 14.98 -31.51 0.22
C THR A 577 15.47 -30.74 -1.00
N PRO A 578 14.80 -30.92 -2.16
CA PRO A 578 15.22 -30.27 -3.39
C PRO A 578 15.03 -28.75 -3.32
N VAL A 579 16.01 -28.01 -3.82
CA VAL A 579 15.95 -26.56 -4.02
C VAL A 579 16.29 -26.25 -5.47
N SER A 580 15.47 -25.43 -6.11
CA SER A 580 15.68 -25.03 -7.51
C SER A 580 16.30 -23.66 -7.64
N PHE A 581 17.07 -23.50 -8.71
CA PHE A 581 17.83 -22.32 -9.07
C PHE A 581 17.64 -22.05 -10.55
N SER A 582 16.96 -20.97 -10.86
CA SER A 582 16.64 -20.57 -12.24
C SER A 582 17.60 -19.50 -12.76
N PHE A 583 17.99 -19.69 -14.02
CA PHE A 583 18.91 -18.85 -14.78
C PHE A 583 18.27 -18.46 -16.10
N GLY A 584 18.54 -17.24 -16.54
CA GLY A 584 18.14 -16.71 -17.83
C GLY A 584 19.35 -16.43 -18.72
N VAL A 585 19.22 -16.67 -20.01
CA VAL A 585 20.20 -16.24 -21.01
C VAL A 585 19.59 -15.10 -21.82
N PHE A 586 20.29 -13.98 -21.87
CA PHE A 586 19.96 -12.81 -22.68
C PHE A 586 21.16 -12.44 -23.55
N ASP A 587 21.07 -12.59 -24.88
CA ASP A 587 22.15 -12.27 -25.82
C ASP A 587 23.52 -12.83 -25.37
N ALA A 588 23.55 -14.15 -25.10
CA ALA A 588 24.70 -14.91 -24.59
C ALA A 588 25.21 -14.55 -23.17
N THR A 589 24.55 -13.62 -22.48
CA THR A 589 24.83 -13.28 -21.08
C THR A 589 23.95 -14.11 -20.13
N LEU A 590 24.57 -14.74 -19.14
CA LEU A 590 23.87 -15.53 -18.13
C LEU A 590 23.44 -14.63 -16.96
N LEU A 591 22.16 -14.65 -16.63
CA LEU A 591 21.54 -13.93 -15.53
C LEU A 591 21.01 -14.92 -14.50
N ALA A 592 21.53 -14.88 -13.27
CA ALA A 592 20.99 -15.64 -12.16
C ALA A 592 19.72 -14.96 -11.63
N ASP A 593 18.70 -15.75 -11.31
CA ASP A 593 17.47 -15.27 -10.67
C ASP A 593 16.81 -14.08 -11.44
N PRO A 594 16.27 -14.34 -12.65
CA PRO A 594 15.57 -13.32 -13.45
C PRO A 594 14.29 -12.78 -12.79
N THR A 595 14.05 -11.49 -12.96
CA THR A 595 12.84 -10.79 -12.50
C THR A 595 11.69 -10.94 -13.49
N ALA A 596 10.47 -10.60 -13.08
CA ALA A 596 9.30 -10.60 -13.96
C ALA A 596 9.45 -9.71 -15.21
N PHE A 597 10.29 -8.67 -15.14
CA PHE A 597 10.60 -7.83 -16.30
C PHE A 597 11.55 -8.54 -17.29
N GLU A 598 12.52 -9.29 -16.78
CA GLU A 598 13.54 -9.96 -17.60
C GLU A 598 13.02 -11.27 -18.20
N GLU A 599 12.26 -12.07 -17.45
CA GLU A 599 11.70 -13.36 -17.89
C GLU A 599 11.16 -13.42 -19.32
N PRO A 600 10.29 -12.50 -19.78
CA PRO A 600 9.75 -12.54 -21.14
C PRO A 600 10.75 -12.12 -22.23
N LEU A 601 11.92 -11.60 -21.86
CA LEU A 601 12.95 -11.11 -22.77
C LEU A 601 14.09 -12.11 -22.98
N LEU A 602 14.15 -13.17 -22.17
CA LEU A 602 15.21 -14.17 -22.20
C LEU A 602 15.07 -15.08 -23.43
N ASP A 603 16.19 -15.40 -24.06
CA ASP A 603 16.23 -16.31 -25.19
C ASP A 603 16.14 -17.77 -24.71
N THR A 604 16.81 -18.08 -23.59
CA THR A 604 16.82 -19.42 -22.98
C THR A 604 16.66 -19.31 -21.47
N THR A 605 15.89 -20.20 -20.86
CA THR A 605 15.83 -20.35 -19.39
C THR A 605 16.32 -21.74 -18.99
N ILE A 606 17.09 -21.79 -17.90
CA ILE A 606 17.68 -23.01 -17.35
C ILE A 606 17.29 -23.10 -15.88
N SER A 607 16.57 -24.14 -15.48
CA SER A 607 16.25 -24.42 -14.07
C SER A 607 17.04 -25.64 -13.62
N ILE A 608 17.80 -25.50 -12.53
CA ILE A 608 18.60 -26.58 -11.93
C ILE A 608 18.08 -26.86 -10.53
N VAL A 609 17.76 -28.11 -10.25
CA VAL A 609 17.32 -28.57 -8.94
C VAL A 609 18.40 -29.44 -8.31
N VAL A 610 18.84 -29.08 -7.11
CA VAL A 610 19.83 -29.82 -6.32
C VAL A 610 19.23 -30.23 -4.97
N ASP A 611 19.66 -31.38 -4.44
CA ASP A 611 19.26 -31.84 -3.11
C ASP A 611 20.25 -31.40 -2.01
N GLU A 612 20.05 -31.86 -0.77
CA GLU A 612 20.92 -31.56 0.37
C GLU A 612 22.34 -32.13 0.27
N ASN A 613 22.58 -33.10 -0.61
CA ASN A 613 23.89 -33.71 -0.83
C ASN A 613 24.62 -33.13 -2.06
N ASP A 614 24.09 -32.02 -2.62
CA ASP A 614 24.55 -31.39 -3.87
C ASP A 614 24.39 -32.28 -5.12
N ASP A 615 23.55 -33.33 -5.03
CA ASP A 615 23.20 -34.19 -6.15
C ASP A 615 22.14 -33.50 -7.03
N LEU A 616 22.26 -33.69 -8.34
CA LEU A 616 21.34 -33.12 -9.32
C LEU A 616 20.04 -33.93 -9.35
N VAL A 617 18.92 -33.28 -9.08
CA VAL A 617 17.57 -33.88 -9.10
C VAL A 617 16.92 -33.70 -10.47
N SER A 618 16.97 -32.49 -11.02
CA SER A 618 16.38 -32.15 -12.31
C SER A 618 17.10 -30.99 -12.97
N VAL A 619 17.22 -31.03 -14.30
CA VAL A 619 17.78 -29.96 -15.13
C VAL A 619 16.82 -29.76 -16.30
N VAL A 620 16.26 -28.57 -16.40
CA VAL A 620 15.32 -28.21 -17.46
C VAL A 620 15.84 -26.99 -18.20
N GLN A 621 15.94 -27.09 -19.52
CA GLN A 621 16.27 -25.98 -20.41
C GLN A 621 15.11 -25.72 -21.36
N LEU A 622 14.64 -24.47 -21.42
CA LEU A 622 13.58 -24.02 -22.31
C LEU A 622 14.13 -22.91 -23.22
N GLY A 623 13.96 -23.05 -24.54
CA GLY A 623 14.47 -22.12 -25.54
C GLY A 623 15.58 -22.71 -26.42
N PRO A 624 16.04 -21.98 -27.46
CA PRO A 624 17.15 -22.39 -28.30
C PRO A 624 18.42 -22.72 -27.48
N GLY A 625 19.22 -23.66 -27.98
CA GLY A 625 20.51 -23.99 -27.39
C GLY A 625 21.50 -22.83 -27.57
N LEU A 626 22.37 -22.63 -26.58
CA LEU A 626 23.47 -21.67 -26.66
C LEU A 626 24.46 -22.09 -27.77
N ASP A 627 24.70 -21.22 -28.75
CA ASP A 627 25.70 -21.44 -29.83
C ASP A 627 27.16 -21.35 -29.33
N ALA A 628 27.37 -20.93 -28.08
CA ALA A 628 28.64 -21.06 -27.38
C ALA A 628 28.61 -22.33 -26.51
N GLY A 629 29.19 -23.42 -27.03
CA GLY A 629 29.54 -24.66 -26.31
C GLY A 629 28.63 -25.06 -25.13
N PRO A 630 27.65 -25.96 -25.30
CA PRO A 630 26.68 -26.33 -24.26
C PRO A 630 27.30 -26.84 -22.93
N GLU A 631 28.56 -27.27 -22.93
CA GLU A 631 29.26 -27.73 -21.72
C GLU A 631 29.73 -26.59 -20.79
N ASP A 632 29.96 -25.36 -21.26
CA ASP A 632 30.52 -24.30 -20.41
C ASP A 632 29.43 -23.53 -19.65
N ALA A 633 28.32 -23.17 -20.29
CA ALA A 633 27.24 -22.44 -19.63
C ALA A 633 26.47 -23.30 -18.63
N LEU A 634 26.14 -24.55 -18.99
CA LEU A 634 25.42 -25.45 -18.09
C LEU A 634 26.28 -25.83 -16.88
N SER A 635 27.58 -26.10 -17.08
CA SER A 635 28.48 -26.38 -15.96
C SER A 635 28.66 -25.19 -15.02
N ARG A 636 28.70 -23.95 -15.57
CA ARG A 636 28.66 -22.71 -14.77
C ARG A 636 27.38 -22.58 -13.96
N CYS A 637 26.20 -22.83 -14.57
CA CYS A 637 24.93 -22.82 -13.84
C CYS A 637 24.90 -23.87 -12.71
N ILE A 638 25.37 -25.09 -12.97
CA ILE A 638 25.44 -26.16 -11.96
C ILE A 638 26.37 -25.74 -10.80
N SER A 639 27.54 -25.20 -11.12
CA SER A 639 28.49 -24.72 -10.11
C SER A 639 27.91 -23.58 -9.28
N ALA A 640 27.21 -22.63 -9.91
CA ALA A 640 26.57 -21.50 -9.24
C ALA A 640 25.41 -21.96 -8.34
N ALA A 641 24.59 -22.92 -8.81
CA ALA A 641 23.50 -23.51 -8.04
C ALA A 641 24.00 -24.19 -6.76
N ARG A 642 25.06 -25.01 -6.86
CA ARG A 642 25.70 -25.64 -5.69
C ARG A 642 26.26 -24.61 -4.70
N SER A 643 26.96 -23.59 -5.21
CA SER A 643 27.48 -22.52 -4.35
C SER A 643 26.36 -21.76 -3.64
N ARG A 644 25.22 -21.51 -4.31
CA ARG A 644 24.07 -20.83 -3.69
C ARG A 644 23.36 -21.72 -2.67
N ARG A 645 23.22 -23.01 -2.94
CA ARG A 645 22.65 -23.99 -2.00
C ARG A 645 23.43 -24.01 -0.68
N ALA A 646 24.76 -24.01 -0.74
CA ALA A 646 25.62 -23.96 0.44
C ALA A 646 25.34 -22.72 1.30
N LEU A 647 25.13 -21.55 0.69
CA LEU A 647 24.79 -20.31 1.40
C LEU A 647 23.40 -20.34 2.06
N LEU A 648 22.45 -21.08 1.47
CA LEU A 648 21.07 -21.18 1.94
C LEU A 648 20.84 -22.30 2.96
N SER A 649 21.84 -23.14 3.23
CA SER A 649 21.79 -24.31 4.13
C SER A 649 21.37 -24.01 5.58
N GLY A 650 21.35 -22.74 5.99
CA GLY A 650 20.83 -22.30 7.30
C GLY A 650 19.56 -21.45 7.28
N GLN A 651 19.04 -21.09 6.09
CA GLN A 651 17.87 -20.19 5.92
C GLN A 651 16.63 -20.90 5.39
N ILE A 652 16.84 -22.02 4.71
CA ILE A 652 15.81 -22.85 4.10
C ILE A 652 15.90 -24.24 4.75
N PRO A 653 14.77 -24.93 4.98
CA PRO A 653 14.76 -26.28 5.53
C PRO A 653 15.74 -27.25 4.86
#